data_AF-A0A2N5TZY2-F1
#
_entry.id   AF-A0A2N5TZY2-F1
#
_cell.length_a   1.000
_cell.length_b   1.000
_cell.length_c   1.000
_cell.angle_alpha   90.00
_cell.angle_beta   90.00
_cell.angle_gamma   90.00
#
_symmetry.space_group_name_H-M   'P 1'
#
loop_
_entity.id
_entity.type
_entity.pdbx_description
1 polymer ?
#
loop_
_entity_poly.entity_id
_entity_poly.type
_entity_poly.pdbx_seq_one_letter_code
_entity_poly.pdbx_strand_id
1 'polypeptide(L)'
;MDNTKEKRNNNSSETAEEESIHILQEYRVYLDPNFDAQEFANSVLNAEAYHSTDISQLASGDVSTVLSKLNLGIEDITKQIKAQVTTHHLKLLTKASSLASLDQPLRSVKNELLQLESNLERLHKKIGLRYATLDDALGRLDRYQAAAELSRRTSRFVTLAKRLEAQITQLNPHHQANSPLKNPLQSNSREQHELVLAESALTLSEIEKLLDSELEPASPELNPADGQLDLNNNPEEQQQQQQQQQQQQQQQQQQQQQQQQQQQQQVVSSIRSLKVIQPHVQTIVSARKKVEEQMSKMLQQGLVQLDRSMLSSAFQTAYNLSILDQSVGSLIFELTDLISKRIKLAFDLNSLAREAGANEPQTTSSFGYKSRARTEPTPATVPQWTSALWGRLEGMIDDLSTCCVKVYTLEKVLEWKKDPITGVPFLDVVTSAGSMLEERPSTVFWTTLSSALSKETREILRTSNFIAQTLTGQYPHLLRLLQEFFSRISLHTHTLYNAATQSPETVVTLRAVMALENVYLNRAAAKMADAGAAPAARADKLTSLIVNELDAARFDPLLVRSIARKAKEAVDNYLKRIENKIVTDYQSTSLVGPVATASQVTNMDIFNTLSELSRLLGRAMQEYASEIQTIMQPAIALADKIRGAVMTPMLAAMQRELSTIVSRMHTPPRAVVMAASNPNHPAGGGYMHELRAKMSLVRHEILARVDASQLEQLLLTLTEELLKSFMFHASLMTPLSEAVKLRLAGELAELEFEVTQFMAMEPGTTTQLGVPPHAAGDETEHDNEDGGGGGGGGGDAREAGRMAVTEQLDNLKLFRQLLFAERPHEVDALIRQSSLDRLTLIHHLIVKYQAEAPPADVPPILLIHQRNAWSPAEYFRWVQEYAGPAAYNNPDEPLKIFRADLDEFFSATPSLNHPSTLPNPMDPHSTPSDPPPDPNASSSPLQWLHMARQLLD
;
A
#
# COMPACT_ATOMS: atom_id res chain seq x y z
N MET A 1 -53.47 38.09 -69.84
CA MET A 1 -54.34 38.38 -70.99
C MET A 1 -55.51 37.43 -70.85
N ASP A 2 -56.74 37.82 -70.55
CA ASP A 2 -57.39 39.11 -70.68
C ASP A 2 -58.51 39.26 -69.64
N ASN A 3 -58.84 40.49 -69.29
CA ASN A 3 -59.57 40.91 -68.11
C ASN A 3 -60.77 41.76 -68.54
N THR A 4 -62.01 41.37 -68.25
CA THR A 4 -63.19 42.28 -68.28
C THR A 4 -64.41 41.54 -67.68
N LYS A 5 -65.00 41.91 -66.54
CA LYS A 5 -65.80 43.11 -66.19
C LYS A 5 -66.89 43.44 -67.21
N GLU A 6 -68.16 43.39 -66.78
CA GLU A 6 -69.20 44.43 -66.92
C GLU A 6 -70.48 43.97 -66.16
N LYS A 7 -70.98 44.68 -65.14
CA LYS A 7 -71.79 45.93 -65.10
C LYS A 7 -73.26 45.77 -65.53
N ARG A 8 -74.14 45.86 -64.50
CA ARG A 8 -75.39 46.65 -64.38
C ARG A 8 -76.10 47.15 -65.66
N ASN A 9 -77.43 46.95 -65.74
CA ASN A 9 -78.42 48.03 -65.49
C ASN A 9 -79.91 47.64 -65.59
N ASN A 10 -80.68 48.14 -64.59
CA ASN A 10 -81.97 48.86 -64.57
C ASN A 10 -83.33 48.39 -65.16
N ASN A 11 -84.36 48.82 -64.41
CA ASN A 11 -85.82 48.96 -64.63
C ASN A 11 -86.67 47.67 -64.45
N SER A 12 -87.68 47.62 -63.57
CA SER A 12 -88.87 48.48 -63.56
C SER A 12 -89.64 48.42 -62.22
N SER A 13 -89.97 49.57 -61.63
CA SER A 13 -90.98 49.74 -60.57
C SER A 13 -92.28 50.28 -61.17
N GLU A 14 -93.46 49.80 -60.76
CA GLU A 14 -94.68 50.61 -60.84
C GLU A 14 -95.74 50.17 -59.81
N THR A 15 -96.13 51.18 -59.02
CA THR A 15 -97.04 51.27 -57.88
C THR A 15 -98.51 51.03 -58.23
N ALA A 16 -99.32 50.58 -57.26
CA ALA A 16 -100.77 50.85 -57.20
C ALA A 16 -101.27 50.67 -55.76
N GLU A 17 -101.91 51.72 -55.25
CA GLU A 17 -102.40 51.97 -53.89
C GLU A 17 -103.66 51.13 -53.55
N GLU A 18 -103.87 50.87 -52.26
CA GLU A 18 -104.98 50.12 -51.66
C GLU A 18 -106.08 51.07 -51.15
N GLU A 19 -107.35 50.79 -51.47
CA GLU A 19 -108.50 51.30 -50.71
C GLU A 19 -109.17 50.13 -49.96
N SER A 20 -109.32 50.28 -48.63
CA SER A 20 -109.82 49.28 -47.68
C SER A 20 -111.33 49.43 -47.43
N ILE A 21 -112.06 48.30 -47.33
CA ILE A 21 -113.52 48.23 -47.12
C ILE A 21 -113.83 48.01 -45.63
N HIS A 22 -114.73 48.82 -45.05
CA HIS A 22 -115.16 48.74 -43.63
C HIS A 22 -116.50 47.97 -43.51
N ILE A 23 -116.55 46.88 -42.73
CA ILE A 23 -117.78 46.07 -42.50
C ILE A 23 -118.50 46.52 -41.21
N LEU A 24 -119.83 46.64 -41.25
CA LEU A 24 -120.71 47.02 -40.13
C LEU A 24 -120.62 46.04 -38.94
N GLN A 25 -120.60 46.57 -37.73
CA GLN A 25 -120.28 45.84 -36.49
C GLN A 25 -121.27 44.72 -36.14
N GLU A 26 -122.51 44.82 -36.59
CA GLU A 26 -123.57 43.82 -36.41
C GLU A 26 -123.31 42.49 -37.15
N TYR A 27 -122.46 42.48 -38.19
CA TYR A 27 -122.09 41.26 -38.92
C TYR A 27 -120.80 40.61 -38.43
N ARG A 28 -120.14 41.17 -37.40
CA ARG A 28 -118.89 40.60 -36.86
C ARG A 28 -119.05 39.19 -36.32
N VAL A 29 -120.23 38.84 -35.81
CA VAL A 29 -120.50 37.49 -35.27
C VAL A 29 -120.28 36.42 -36.35
N TYR A 30 -120.59 36.72 -37.62
CA TYR A 30 -120.39 35.78 -38.74
C TYR A 30 -118.93 35.67 -39.21
N LEU A 31 -118.03 36.55 -38.76
CA LEU A 31 -116.61 36.53 -39.11
C LEU A 31 -115.76 35.78 -38.09
N ASP A 32 -116.37 35.25 -37.01
CA ASP A 32 -115.63 34.41 -36.07
C ASP A 32 -115.24 33.09 -36.76
N PRO A 33 -113.94 32.72 -36.79
CA PRO A 33 -113.50 31.47 -37.40
C PRO A 33 -114.13 30.21 -36.79
N ASN A 34 -114.71 30.30 -35.58
CA ASN A 34 -115.37 29.19 -34.89
C ASN A 34 -116.91 29.29 -34.90
N PHE A 35 -117.51 30.14 -35.73
CA PHE A 35 -118.96 30.31 -35.78
C PHE A 35 -119.70 28.99 -36.10
N ASP A 36 -120.53 28.52 -35.16
CA ASP A 36 -121.43 27.36 -35.35
C ASP A 36 -122.88 27.84 -35.55
N ALA A 37 -123.40 27.59 -36.75
CA ALA A 37 -124.74 27.99 -37.15
C ALA A 37 -125.83 27.34 -36.28
N GLN A 38 -125.62 26.13 -35.79
CA GLN A 38 -126.60 25.37 -35.01
C GLN A 38 -126.70 25.92 -33.59
N GLU A 39 -125.56 26.24 -32.98
CA GLU A 39 -125.48 26.79 -31.62
C GLU A 39 -125.99 28.25 -31.59
N PHE A 40 -125.68 29.03 -32.62
CA PHE A 40 -126.22 30.38 -32.79
C PHE A 40 -127.75 30.37 -32.98
N ALA A 41 -128.29 29.44 -33.77
CA ALA A 41 -129.74 29.29 -33.92
C ALA A 41 -130.42 28.94 -32.58
N ASN A 42 -129.81 28.06 -31.78
CA ASN A 42 -130.31 27.71 -30.45
C ASN A 42 -130.25 28.90 -29.47
N SER A 43 -129.18 29.71 -29.48
CA SER A 43 -129.10 30.90 -28.61
C SER A 43 -130.12 31.97 -28.99
N VAL A 44 -130.43 32.14 -30.28
CA VAL A 44 -131.48 33.06 -30.75
C VAL A 44 -132.88 32.57 -30.33
N LEU A 45 -133.14 31.26 -30.41
CA LEU A 45 -134.41 30.65 -29.96
C LEU A 45 -134.59 30.75 -28.44
N ASN A 46 -133.52 30.52 -27.67
CA ASN A 46 -133.56 30.54 -26.20
C ASN A 46 -133.36 31.95 -25.60
N ALA A 47 -133.12 32.97 -26.43
CA ALA A 47 -132.79 34.33 -26.02
C ALA A 47 -131.59 34.43 -25.06
N GLU A 48 -130.58 33.60 -25.28
CA GLU A 48 -129.32 33.60 -24.53
C GLU A 48 -128.21 34.30 -25.34
N ALA A 49 -127.24 34.92 -24.65
CA ALA A 49 -126.13 35.62 -25.32
C ALA A 49 -125.16 34.62 -25.97
N TYR A 50 -124.91 34.75 -27.28
CA TYR A 50 -123.96 33.90 -28.00
C TYR A 50 -122.53 34.41 -27.79
N HIS A 51 -121.71 33.58 -27.13
CA HIS A 51 -120.27 33.81 -26.94
C HIS A 51 -119.95 35.23 -26.45
N SER A 52 -120.58 35.64 -25.34
CA SER A 52 -120.43 36.96 -24.70
C SER A 52 -120.88 38.18 -25.53
N THR A 53 -121.45 37.98 -26.71
CA THR A 53 -121.96 39.05 -27.56
C THR A 53 -123.45 39.25 -27.31
N ASP A 54 -123.82 40.47 -26.92
CA ASP A 54 -125.21 40.81 -26.55
C ASP A 54 -126.10 40.86 -27.81
N ILE A 55 -126.72 39.72 -28.12
CA ILE A 55 -127.62 39.53 -29.27
C ILE A 55 -129.08 39.87 -28.97
N SER A 56 -129.33 40.64 -27.91
CA SER A 56 -130.67 41.08 -27.52
C SER A 56 -131.46 41.75 -28.65
N GLN A 57 -130.80 42.43 -29.60
CA GLN A 57 -131.47 43.03 -30.77
C GLN A 57 -131.92 42.01 -31.83
N LEU A 58 -131.35 40.79 -31.85
CA LEU A 58 -131.78 39.69 -32.71
C LEU A 58 -132.69 38.69 -31.98
N ALA A 59 -132.67 38.66 -30.65
CA ALA A 59 -133.44 37.74 -29.81
C ALA A 59 -134.86 38.25 -29.49
N SER A 60 -135.75 38.31 -30.50
CA SER A 60 -137.19 38.52 -30.27
C SER A 60 -138.03 37.24 -30.42
N GLY A 61 -137.37 36.07 -30.43
CA GLY A 61 -138.04 34.75 -30.45
C GLY A 61 -138.59 34.30 -31.82
N ASP A 62 -138.37 35.03 -32.91
CA ASP A 62 -138.91 34.68 -34.25
C ASP A 62 -137.84 34.78 -35.36
N VAL A 63 -137.29 33.62 -35.78
CA VAL A 63 -136.08 33.43 -36.63
C VAL A 63 -136.17 34.11 -38.01
N SER A 64 -137.37 34.31 -38.54
CA SER A 64 -137.60 34.84 -39.89
C SER A 64 -137.02 36.26 -40.08
N THR A 65 -137.04 37.07 -39.03
CA THR A 65 -136.54 38.45 -39.07
C THR A 65 -135.02 38.51 -39.28
N VAL A 66 -134.26 37.63 -38.62
CA VAL A 66 -132.79 37.55 -38.73
C VAL A 66 -132.34 37.18 -40.14
N LEU A 67 -133.01 36.21 -40.75
CA LEU A 67 -132.69 35.73 -42.11
C LEU A 67 -132.89 36.83 -43.17
N SER A 68 -133.92 37.66 -43.04
CA SER A 68 -134.15 38.77 -43.96
C SER A 68 -133.04 39.82 -43.93
N LYS A 69 -132.51 40.15 -42.75
CA LYS A 69 -131.37 41.06 -42.60
C LYS A 69 -130.08 40.46 -43.21
N LEU A 70 -129.84 39.16 -43.02
CA LEU A 70 -128.66 38.50 -43.57
C LEU A 70 -128.64 38.52 -45.10
N ASN A 71 -129.77 38.25 -45.75
CA ASN A 71 -129.86 38.25 -47.21
C ASN A 71 -129.54 39.61 -47.82
N LEU A 72 -129.99 40.70 -47.19
CA LEU A 72 -129.63 42.06 -47.61
C LEU A 72 -128.12 42.31 -47.54
N GLY A 73 -127.44 41.80 -46.51
CA GLY A 73 -125.99 41.91 -46.37
C GLY A 73 -125.19 41.16 -47.45
N ILE A 74 -125.66 39.96 -47.84
CA ILE A 74 -125.00 39.15 -48.89
C ILE A 74 -125.03 39.84 -50.26
N GLU A 75 -126.14 40.53 -50.55
CA GLU A 75 -126.33 41.19 -51.84
C GLU A 75 -125.38 42.39 -52.02
N ASP A 76 -125.05 43.11 -50.94
CA ASP A 76 -124.10 44.23 -50.97
C ASP A 76 -122.64 43.78 -51.20
N ILE A 77 -122.19 42.72 -50.50
CA ILE A 77 -120.82 42.18 -50.67
C ILE A 77 -120.57 41.67 -52.09
N THR A 78 -121.58 41.02 -52.68
CA THR A 78 -121.48 40.48 -54.05
C THR A 78 -121.22 41.59 -55.08
N LYS A 79 -121.76 42.78 -54.84
CA LYS A 79 -121.59 43.94 -55.70
C LYS A 79 -120.16 44.50 -55.63
N GLN A 80 -119.56 44.51 -54.44
CA GLN A 80 -118.20 45.01 -54.21
C GLN A 80 -117.12 44.10 -54.84
N ILE A 81 -117.25 42.77 -54.74
CA ILE A 81 -116.28 41.82 -55.32
C ILE A 81 -116.19 41.92 -56.85
N LYS A 82 -117.33 42.10 -57.53
CA LYS A 82 -117.35 42.24 -59.00
C LYS A 82 -116.58 43.46 -59.50
N ALA A 83 -116.55 44.55 -58.74
CA ALA A 83 -115.84 45.77 -59.11
C ALA A 83 -114.32 45.58 -59.05
N GLN A 84 -113.80 44.85 -58.06
CA GLN A 84 -112.35 44.69 -57.87
C GLN A 84 -111.71 43.71 -58.86
N VAL A 85 -112.43 42.64 -59.22
CA VAL A 85 -111.92 41.61 -60.16
C VAL A 85 -111.82 42.17 -61.58
N THR A 86 -112.70 43.09 -61.97
CA THR A 86 -112.69 43.66 -63.32
C THR A 86 -111.52 44.61 -63.56
N THR A 87 -111.07 45.35 -62.55
CA THR A 87 -109.99 46.36 -62.67
C THR A 87 -108.57 45.78 -62.77
N HIS A 88 -108.26 44.63 -62.16
CA HIS A 88 -106.87 44.15 -62.02
C HIS A 88 -106.49 42.85 -62.78
N HIS A 89 -107.38 42.31 -63.63
CA HIS A 89 -107.20 41.00 -64.28
C HIS A 89 -105.91 40.84 -65.11
N LEU A 90 -105.40 41.91 -65.74
CA LEU A 90 -104.24 41.83 -66.64
C LEU A 90 -102.91 41.59 -65.90
N LYS A 91 -102.73 42.19 -64.70
CA LYS A 91 -101.51 42.04 -63.90
C LYS A 91 -101.35 40.62 -63.33
N LEU A 92 -102.45 39.89 -63.15
CA LEU A 92 -102.45 38.53 -62.61
C LEU A 92 -101.92 37.50 -63.65
N LEU A 93 -102.25 37.71 -64.93
CA LEU A 93 -101.88 36.79 -66.01
C LEU A 93 -100.39 36.86 -66.39
N THR A 94 -99.78 38.04 -66.33
CA THR A 94 -98.35 38.21 -66.67
C THR A 94 -97.41 37.58 -65.63
N LYS A 95 -97.77 37.60 -64.34
CA LYS A 95 -96.99 36.89 -63.31
C LYS A 95 -97.06 35.37 -63.45
N ALA A 96 -98.20 34.82 -63.84
CA ALA A 96 -98.39 33.37 -63.99
C ALA A 96 -97.55 32.75 -65.13
N SER A 97 -97.34 33.47 -66.25
CA SER A 97 -96.59 32.93 -67.40
C SER A 97 -95.08 32.84 -67.14
N SER A 98 -94.49 33.81 -66.44
CA SER A 98 -93.07 33.80 -66.09
C SER A 98 -92.71 32.62 -65.17
N LEU A 99 -93.58 32.26 -64.24
CA LEU A 99 -93.40 31.14 -63.31
C LEU A 99 -93.46 29.78 -64.04
N ALA A 100 -94.26 29.67 -65.09
CA ALA A 100 -94.35 28.45 -65.90
C ALA A 100 -93.07 28.17 -66.72
N SER A 101 -92.32 29.21 -67.12
CA SER A 101 -91.11 29.05 -67.93
C SER A 101 -89.87 28.57 -67.14
N LEU A 102 -89.86 28.71 -65.80
CA LEU A 102 -88.73 28.33 -64.95
C LEU A 102 -88.74 26.86 -64.50
N ASP A 103 -89.86 26.15 -64.63
CA ASP A 103 -90.02 24.75 -64.17
C ASP A 103 -89.16 23.77 -64.99
N GLN A 104 -89.04 23.99 -66.30
CA GLN A 104 -88.34 23.07 -67.20
C GLN A 104 -86.81 23.01 -66.97
N PRO A 105 -86.08 24.14 -66.83
CA PRO A 105 -84.65 24.10 -66.49
C PRO A 105 -84.35 23.53 -65.10
N LEU A 106 -85.18 23.85 -64.10
CA LEU A 106 -85.03 23.32 -62.73
C LEU A 106 -85.19 21.80 -62.67
N ARG A 107 -86.13 21.24 -63.45
CA ARG A 107 -86.27 19.78 -63.58
C ARG A 107 -85.06 19.13 -64.27
N SER A 108 -84.47 19.79 -65.26
CA SER A 108 -83.26 19.29 -65.94
C SER A 108 -82.07 19.20 -64.98
N VAL A 109 -81.79 20.29 -64.23
CA VAL A 109 -80.70 20.31 -63.25
C VAL A 109 -80.93 19.28 -62.14
N LYS A 110 -82.17 19.13 -61.65
CA LYS A 110 -82.51 18.11 -60.66
C LYS A 110 -82.22 16.70 -61.18
N ASN A 111 -82.56 16.41 -62.45
CA ASN A 111 -82.32 15.12 -63.05
C ASN A 111 -80.82 14.85 -63.28
N GLU A 112 -80.04 15.85 -63.69
CA GLU A 112 -78.58 15.75 -63.83
C GLU A 112 -77.88 15.51 -62.48
N LEU A 113 -78.35 16.17 -61.42
CA LEU A 113 -77.80 16.01 -60.08
C LEU A 113 -78.09 14.60 -59.53
N LEU A 114 -79.30 14.08 -59.75
CA LEU A 114 -79.65 12.68 -59.42
C LEU A 114 -78.82 11.66 -60.24
N GLN A 115 -78.53 11.96 -61.52
CA GLN A 115 -77.65 11.11 -62.32
C GLN A 115 -76.20 11.14 -61.81
N LEU A 116 -75.70 12.31 -61.39
CA LEU A 116 -74.37 12.44 -60.82
C LEU A 116 -74.22 11.66 -59.51
N GLU A 117 -75.22 11.75 -58.63
CA GLU A 117 -75.27 10.99 -57.37
C GLU A 117 -75.26 9.47 -57.64
N SER A 118 -76.05 9.01 -58.60
CA SER A 118 -76.04 7.60 -59.03
C SER A 118 -74.69 7.16 -59.60
N ASN A 119 -74.02 8.02 -60.37
CA ASN A 119 -72.70 7.72 -60.93
C ASN A 119 -71.62 7.66 -59.84
N LEU A 120 -71.71 8.52 -58.82
CA LEU A 120 -70.79 8.54 -57.68
C LEU A 120 -70.95 7.27 -56.82
N GLU A 121 -72.19 6.83 -56.55
CA GLU A 121 -72.44 5.54 -55.88
C GLU A 121 -71.89 4.34 -56.68
N ARG A 122 -72.06 4.35 -58.01
CA ARG A 122 -71.51 3.29 -58.88
C ARG A 122 -69.98 3.27 -58.88
N LEU A 123 -69.35 4.45 -58.87
CA LEU A 123 -67.89 4.57 -58.77
C LEU A 123 -67.40 4.06 -57.42
N HIS A 124 -68.06 4.46 -56.33
CA HIS A 124 -67.73 4.01 -54.97
C HIS A 124 -67.84 2.49 -54.84
N LYS A 125 -68.89 1.88 -55.40
CA LYS A 125 -69.04 0.41 -55.45
C LYS A 125 -67.96 -0.27 -56.29
N LYS A 126 -67.59 0.28 -57.45
CA LYS A 126 -66.54 -0.29 -58.31
C LYS A 126 -65.14 -0.19 -57.68
N ILE A 127 -64.80 0.94 -57.08
CA ILE A 127 -63.51 1.15 -56.43
C ILE A 127 -63.44 0.34 -55.13
N GLY A 128 -64.50 0.33 -54.32
CA GLY A 128 -64.57 -0.46 -53.09
C GLY A 128 -64.38 -1.96 -53.34
N LEU A 129 -65.00 -2.51 -54.39
CA LEU A 129 -64.81 -3.92 -54.76
C LEU A 129 -63.37 -4.21 -55.24
N ARG A 130 -62.76 -3.29 -55.99
CA ARG A 130 -61.37 -3.42 -56.44
C ARG A 130 -60.38 -3.33 -55.27
N TYR A 131 -60.64 -2.47 -54.31
CA TYR A 131 -59.86 -2.38 -53.08
C TYR A 131 -60.00 -3.65 -52.24
N ALA A 132 -61.21 -4.14 -52.02
CA ALA A 132 -61.44 -5.39 -51.28
C ALA A 132 -60.79 -6.61 -51.95
N THR A 133 -60.74 -6.65 -53.29
CA THR A 133 -60.04 -7.72 -54.02
C THR A 133 -58.51 -7.56 -53.98
N LEU A 134 -57.98 -6.33 -53.94
CA LEU A 134 -56.56 -6.07 -53.70
C LEU A 134 -56.15 -6.47 -52.28
N ASP A 135 -56.97 -6.15 -51.28
CA ASP A 135 -56.75 -6.49 -49.86
C ASP A 135 -56.75 -8.01 -49.65
N ASP A 136 -57.70 -8.74 -50.25
CA ASP A 136 -57.67 -10.21 -50.25
C ASP A 136 -56.45 -10.78 -51.00
N ALA A 137 -56.02 -10.15 -52.10
CA ALA A 137 -54.80 -10.57 -52.81
C ALA A 137 -53.52 -10.33 -52.00
N LEU A 138 -53.42 -9.20 -51.28
CA LEU A 138 -52.33 -8.91 -50.34
C LEU A 138 -52.34 -9.89 -49.17
N GLY A 139 -53.50 -10.14 -48.57
CA GLY A 139 -53.64 -11.14 -47.50
C GLY A 139 -53.36 -12.58 -47.96
N ARG A 140 -53.54 -12.90 -49.26
CA ARG A 140 -53.06 -14.17 -49.84
C ARG A 140 -51.54 -14.17 -50.01
N LEU A 141 -50.95 -13.07 -50.47
CA LEU A 141 -49.50 -12.94 -50.64
C LEU A 141 -48.76 -13.09 -49.30
N ASP A 142 -49.24 -12.44 -48.24
CA ASP A 142 -48.68 -12.56 -46.90
C ASP A 142 -48.75 -14.00 -46.38
N ARG A 143 -49.87 -14.69 -46.59
CA ARG A 143 -50.02 -16.11 -46.25
C ARG A 143 -49.08 -17.01 -47.06
N TYR A 144 -48.86 -16.73 -48.34
CA TYR A 144 -47.88 -17.48 -49.15
C TYR A 144 -46.44 -17.24 -48.70
N GLN A 145 -46.09 -15.99 -48.36
CA GLN A 145 -44.76 -15.67 -47.84
C GLN A 145 -44.52 -16.33 -46.47
N ALA A 146 -45.50 -16.28 -45.58
CA ALA A 146 -45.44 -16.98 -44.29
C ALA A 146 -45.31 -18.50 -44.46
N ALA A 147 -46.07 -19.11 -45.37
CA ALA A 147 -45.98 -20.55 -45.66
C ALA A 147 -44.63 -20.95 -46.30
N ALA A 148 -44.10 -20.12 -47.21
CA ALA A 148 -42.80 -20.35 -47.83
C ALA A 148 -41.65 -20.23 -46.83
N GLU A 149 -41.71 -19.25 -45.92
CA GLU A 149 -40.75 -19.09 -44.84
C GLU A 149 -40.80 -20.25 -43.84
N LEU A 150 -42.00 -20.69 -43.44
CA LEU A 150 -42.19 -21.86 -42.58
C LEU A 150 -41.62 -23.14 -43.24
N SER A 151 -41.83 -23.31 -44.54
CA SER A 151 -41.28 -24.44 -45.31
C SER A 151 -39.75 -24.41 -45.37
N ARG A 152 -39.14 -23.24 -45.61
CA ARG A 152 -37.67 -23.07 -45.60
C ARG A 152 -37.06 -23.37 -44.23
N ARG A 153 -37.66 -22.85 -43.15
CA ARG A 153 -37.22 -23.14 -41.77
C ARG A 153 -37.34 -24.63 -41.44
N THR A 154 -38.45 -25.26 -41.81
CA THR A 154 -38.67 -26.70 -41.61
C THR A 154 -37.67 -27.55 -42.40
N SER A 155 -37.38 -27.20 -43.65
CA SER A 155 -36.39 -27.91 -44.49
C SER A 155 -34.97 -27.80 -43.91
N ARG A 156 -34.59 -26.60 -43.47
CA ARG A 156 -33.29 -26.36 -42.81
C ARG A 156 -33.19 -27.15 -41.49
N PHE A 157 -34.24 -27.12 -40.66
CA PHE A 157 -34.32 -27.91 -39.42
C PHE A 157 -34.11 -29.40 -39.68
N VAL A 158 -34.84 -30.00 -40.63
CA VAL A 158 -34.72 -31.45 -40.94
C VAL A 158 -33.31 -31.80 -41.45
N THR A 159 -32.71 -30.92 -42.25
CA THR A 159 -31.34 -31.14 -42.77
C THR A 159 -30.33 -31.12 -41.63
N LEU A 160 -30.45 -30.16 -40.70
CA LEU A 160 -29.59 -30.07 -39.52
C LEU A 160 -29.82 -31.21 -38.54
N ALA A 161 -31.08 -31.62 -38.29
CA ALA A 161 -31.40 -32.75 -37.42
C ALA A 161 -30.79 -34.07 -37.95
N LYS A 162 -30.87 -34.33 -39.26
CA LYS A 162 -30.21 -35.49 -39.88
C LYS A 162 -28.69 -35.43 -39.79
N ARG A 163 -28.10 -34.24 -39.95
CA ARG A 163 -26.66 -34.04 -39.78
C ARG A 163 -26.23 -34.31 -38.33
N LEU A 164 -27.00 -33.82 -37.36
CA LEU A 164 -26.77 -34.04 -35.94
C LEU A 164 -26.87 -35.53 -35.58
N GLU A 165 -27.87 -36.25 -36.09
CA GLU A 165 -28.00 -37.70 -35.88
C GLU A 165 -26.79 -38.48 -36.42
N ALA A 166 -26.26 -38.08 -37.59
CA ALA A 166 -25.05 -38.67 -38.14
C ALA A 166 -23.80 -38.39 -37.29
N GLN A 167 -23.64 -37.15 -36.81
CA GLN A 167 -22.51 -36.76 -35.95
C GLN A 167 -22.55 -37.46 -34.58
N ILE A 168 -23.72 -37.57 -33.94
CA ILE A 168 -23.88 -38.30 -32.67
C ILE A 168 -23.63 -39.79 -32.84
N THR A 169 -23.97 -40.36 -33.99
CA THR A 169 -23.68 -41.77 -34.28
C THR A 169 -22.17 -42.02 -34.39
N GLN A 170 -21.41 -41.06 -34.92
CA GLN A 170 -19.93 -41.11 -34.95
C GLN A 170 -19.29 -40.93 -33.56
N LEU A 171 -19.95 -40.19 -32.65
CA LEU A 171 -19.54 -40.04 -31.24
C LEU A 171 -19.78 -41.30 -30.40
N ASN A 172 -20.60 -42.26 -30.84
CA ASN A 172 -20.83 -43.48 -30.08
C ASN A 172 -19.62 -44.43 -30.18
N PRO A 173 -19.07 -44.90 -29.04
CA PRO A 173 -17.85 -45.72 -29.02
C PRO A 173 -17.99 -47.06 -29.76
N HIS A 174 -19.21 -47.55 -30.00
CA HIS A 174 -19.47 -48.83 -30.63
C HIS A 174 -19.17 -48.89 -32.15
N HIS A 175 -19.00 -47.74 -32.83
CA HIS A 175 -18.66 -47.68 -34.25
C HIS A 175 -17.14 -47.66 -34.53
N GLN A 176 -16.30 -47.33 -33.54
CA GLN A 176 -14.83 -47.42 -33.70
C GLN A 176 -14.33 -48.88 -33.77
N ALA A 177 -15.12 -49.84 -33.28
CA ALA A 177 -14.76 -51.26 -33.27
C ALA A 177 -14.99 -51.99 -34.62
N ASN A 178 -15.81 -51.45 -35.53
CA ASN A 178 -16.25 -52.15 -36.75
C ASN A 178 -15.78 -51.52 -38.08
N SER A 179 -14.73 -50.68 -38.06
CA SER A 179 -14.11 -50.19 -39.31
C SER A 179 -13.00 -51.15 -39.80
N PRO A 180 -13.03 -51.68 -41.05
CA PRO A 180 -12.12 -52.75 -41.48
C PRO A 180 -10.66 -52.34 -41.77
N LEU A 181 -10.21 -51.12 -41.44
CA LEU A 181 -8.83 -50.70 -41.69
C LEU A 181 -8.18 -50.13 -40.42
N LYS A 182 -7.44 -50.98 -39.71
CA LYS A 182 -6.48 -50.56 -38.69
C LYS A 182 -5.21 -50.03 -39.37
N ASN A 183 -5.01 -48.71 -39.34
CA ASN A 183 -3.67 -48.12 -39.45
C ASN A 183 -3.18 -47.73 -38.03
N PRO A 184 -1.89 -47.95 -37.70
CA PRO A 184 -1.35 -47.74 -36.36
C PRO A 184 -0.94 -46.26 -36.15
N LEU A 185 -1.90 -45.36 -36.01
CA LEU A 185 -1.67 -43.96 -35.59
C LEU A 185 -2.84 -43.53 -34.68
N GLN A 186 -2.76 -43.89 -33.40
CA GLN A 186 -3.82 -43.66 -32.39
C GLN A 186 -4.01 -42.18 -31.99
N SER A 187 -3.13 -41.25 -32.39
CA SER A 187 -3.26 -39.81 -32.09
C SER A 187 -4.43 -39.15 -32.82
N ASN A 188 -4.68 -39.54 -34.08
CA ASN A 188 -5.70 -38.89 -34.91
C ASN A 188 -7.13 -39.19 -34.45
N SER A 189 -7.36 -40.29 -33.73
CA SER A 189 -8.72 -40.67 -33.29
C SER A 189 -9.25 -39.77 -32.16
N ARG A 190 -8.38 -39.21 -31.32
CA ARG A 190 -8.77 -38.34 -30.20
C ARG A 190 -9.10 -36.94 -30.70
N GLU A 191 -8.23 -36.34 -31.52
CA GLU A 191 -8.48 -35.03 -32.14
C GLU A 191 -9.74 -35.06 -33.03
N GLN A 192 -9.95 -36.15 -33.79
CA GLN A 192 -11.18 -36.33 -34.56
C GLN A 192 -12.42 -36.39 -33.67
N HIS A 193 -12.35 -37.09 -32.54
CA HIS A 193 -13.47 -37.15 -31.58
C HIS A 193 -13.76 -35.78 -30.96
N GLU A 194 -12.73 -35.00 -30.63
CA GLU A 194 -12.84 -33.64 -30.11
C GLU A 194 -13.46 -32.67 -31.13
N LEU A 195 -13.04 -32.75 -32.39
CA LEU A 195 -13.60 -31.93 -33.49
C LEU A 195 -15.06 -32.26 -33.76
N VAL A 196 -15.41 -33.56 -33.87
CA VAL A 196 -16.79 -34.00 -34.09
C VAL A 196 -17.71 -33.58 -32.95
N LEU A 197 -17.20 -33.53 -31.71
CA LEU A 197 -17.96 -33.03 -30.55
C LEU A 197 -18.26 -31.53 -30.68
N ALA A 198 -17.26 -30.71 -31.03
CA ALA A 198 -17.42 -29.28 -31.22
C ALA A 198 -18.36 -28.94 -32.40
N GLU A 199 -18.28 -29.70 -33.50
CA GLU A 199 -19.20 -29.59 -34.63
C GLU A 199 -20.63 -29.98 -34.25
N SER A 200 -20.81 -31.02 -33.44
CA SER A 200 -22.11 -31.44 -32.94
C SER A 200 -22.75 -30.34 -32.08
N ALA A 201 -21.96 -29.68 -31.22
CA ALA A 201 -22.42 -28.53 -30.45
C ALA A 201 -22.82 -27.33 -31.33
N LEU A 202 -22.10 -27.07 -32.42
CA LEU A 202 -22.45 -25.99 -33.35
C LEU A 202 -23.77 -26.29 -34.06
N THR A 203 -23.97 -27.53 -34.53
CA THR A 203 -25.25 -27.92 -35.16
C THR A 203 -26.41 -27.87 -34.18
N LEU A 204 -26.20 -28.23 -32.90
CA LEU A 204 -27.18 -28.05 -31.83
C LEU A 204 -27.54 -26.56 -31.65
N SER A 205 -26.55 -25.68 -31.59
CA SER A 205 -26.75 -24.22 -31.49
C SER A 205 -27.55 -23.66 -32.67
N GLU A 206 -27.25 -24.11 -33.90
CA GLU A 206 -28.00 -23.69 -35.09
C GLU A 206 -29.44 -24.17 -35.07
N ILE A 207 -29.68 -25.39 -34.59
CA ILE A 207 -31.03 -25.94 -34.42
C ILE A 207 -31.79 -25.16 -33.35
N GLU A 208 -31.16 -24.85 -32.22
CA GLU A 208 -31.75 -24.05 -31.14
C GLU A 208 -32.06 -22.63 -31.60
N LYS A 209 -31.14 -21.95 -32.29
CA LYS A 209 -31.43 -20.64 -32.90
C LYS A 209 -32.61 -20.69 -33.86
N LEU A 210 -32.76 -21.75 -34.66
CA LEU A 210 -33.92 -21.90 -35.53
C LEU A 210 -35.22 -22.09 -34.75
N LEU A 211 -35.16 -22.77 -33.60
CA LEU A 211 -36.29 -22.97 -32.68
C LEU A 211 -36.61 -21.72 -31.85
N ASP A 212 -35.60 -20.89 -31.53
CA ASP A 212 -35.68 -19.73 -30.64
C ASP A 212 -35.78 -18.38 -31.38
N SER A 213 -35.66 -18.34 -32.72
CA SER A 213 -35.83 -17.14 -33.59
C SER A 213 -37.24 -16.52 -33.56
N GLU A 214 -38.01 -16.78 -32.50
CA GLU A 214 -39.40 -16.39 -32.29
C GLU A 214 -39.56 -15.34 -31.15
N LEU A 215 -38.47 -14.74 -30.61
CA LEU A 215 -38.52 -13.90 -29.40
C LEU A 215 -37.92 -12.47 -29.47
N GLU A 216 -37.42 -11.96 -30.60
CA GLU A 216 -36.90 -10.58 -30.69
C GLU A 216 -37.93 -9.62 -31.34
N PRO A 217 -38.67 -8.79 -30.57
CA PRO A 217 -39.24 -7.57 -31.10
C PRO A 217 -38.14 -6.52 -31.27
N ALA A 218 -38.09 -5.88 -32.44
CA ALA A 218 -37.16 -4.80 -32.75
C ALA A 218 -37.09 -3.76 -31.62
N SER A 219 -35.91 -3.59 -31.03
CA SER A 219 -35.63 -2.54 -30.04
C SER A 219 -35.43 -1.18 -30.73
N PRO A 220 -36.04 -0.07 -30.24
CA PRO A 220 -35.76 1.27 -30.75
C PRO A 220 -34.46 1.83 -30.13
N GLU A 221 -33.74 2.61 -30.94
CA GLU A 221 -32.49 3.28 -30.61
C GLU A 221 -32.58 4.20 -29.38
N LEU A 222 -31.56 4.15 -28.54
CA LEU A 222 -31.33 5.05 -27.40
C LEU A 222 -30.79 6.40 -27.89
N ASN A 223 -31.23 7.49 -27.25
CA ASN A 223 -30.47 8.74 -27.19
C ASN A 223 -30.34 9.20 -25.73
N PRO A 224 -29.16 9.71 -25.29
CA PRO A 224 -28.87 10.01 -23.89
C PRO A 224 -28.96 11.52 -23.58
N ALA A 225 -29.32 11.89 -22.35
CA ALA A 225 -28.81 13.06 -21.62
C ALA A 225 -29.46 13.19 -20.22
N ASP A 226 -28.59 13.39 -19.20
CA ASP A 226 -28.62 14.37 -18.10
C ASP A 226 -29.98 14.80 -17.51
N GLY A 227 -30.23 14.82 -16.21
CA GLY A 227 -29.38 15.29 -15.13
C GLY A 227 -30.10 16.42 -14.38
N GLN A 228 -30.16 16.30 -13.04
CA GLN A 228 -30.43 17.34 -12.04
C GLN A 228 -31.88 17.78 -11.69
N LEU A 229 -32.26 17.37 -10.47
CA LEU A 229 -32.76 18.16 -9.32
C LEU A 229 -33.73 19.33 -9.59
N ASP A 230 -34.93 19.29 -9.01
CA ASP A 230 -35.24 20.16 -7.88
C ASP A 230 -36.54 19.82 -7.14
N LEU A 231 -36.49 20.14 -5.84
CA LEU A 231 -37.53 19.98 -4.83
C LEU A 231 -38.53 21.12 -4.92
N ASN A 232 -39.84 20.84 -5.01
CA ASN A 232 -40.81 21.57 -4.20
C ASN A 232 -42.19 20.92 -4.11
N ASN A 233 -42.74 20.95 -2.90
CA ASN A 233 -44.05 20.44 -2.52
C ASN A 233 -45.17 21.37 -2.98
N ASN A 234 -46.20 20.84 -3.65
CA ASN A 234 -47.54 21.44 -3.63
C ASN A 234 -48.65 20.38 -3.76
N PRO A 235 -49.64 20.29 -2.84
CA PRO A 235 -50.68 19.25 -2.87
C PRO A 235 -51.70 19.37 -4.01
N GLU A 236 -51.73 20.49 -4.75
CA GLU A 236 -52.68 20.69 -5.86
C GLU A 236 -52.19 20.09 -7.19
N GLU A 237 -50.88 19.84 -7.34
CA GLU A 237 -50.35 19.14 -8.52
C GLU A 237 -50.61 17.63 -8.48
N GLN A 238 -50.94 17.05 -7.31
CA GLN A 238 -51.30 15.62 -7.23
C GLN A 238 -52.67 15.32 -7.84
N GLN A 239 -53.64 16.25 -7.80
CA GLN A 239 -54.94 16.01 -8.46
C GLN A 239 -54.88 16.24 -9.98
N GLN A 240 -54.07 17.19 -10.46
CA GLN A 240 -53.85 17.36 -11.90
C GLN A 240 -52.94 16.27 -12.50
N GLN A 241 -51.91 15.80 -11.77
CA GLN A 241 -51.12 14.65 -12.21
C GLN A 241 -51.91 13.34 -12.23
N GLN A 242 -52.86 13.15 -11.31
CA GLN A 242 -53.70 11.94 -11.31
C GLN A 242 -54.73 11.94 -12.45
N GLN A 243 -55.23 13.11 -12.86
CA GLN A 243 -56.06 13.25 -14.07
C GLN A 243 -55.23 13.11 -15.36
N GLN A 244 -54.01 13.67 -15.44
CA GLN A 244 -53.12 13.45 -16.57
C GLN A 244 -52.65 11.98 -16.68
N GLN A 245 -52.39 11.30 -15.56
CA GLN A 245 -52.09 9.86 -15.56
C GLN A 245 -53.28 9.01 -16.01
N GLN A 246 -54.51 9.37 -15.66
CA GLN A 246 -55.69 8.66 -16.16
C GLN A 246 -55.93 8.88 -17.67
N GLN A 247 -55.68 10.09 -18.19
CA GLN A 247 -55.75 10.33 -19.64
C GLN A 247 -54.60 9.64 -20.40
N GLN A 248 -53.38 9.60 -19.86
CA GLN A 248 -52.28 8.84 -20.45
C GLN A 248 -52.52 7.32 -20.39
N GLN A 249 -53.11 6.80 -19.31
CA GLN A 249 -53.50 5.38 -19.25
C GLN A 249 -54.61 5.04 -20.25
N GLN A 250 -55.58 5.94 -20.49
CA GLN A 250 -56.59 5.72 -21.52
C GLN A 250 -56.02 5.78 -22.94
N GLN A 251 -55.08 6.69 -23.22
CA GLN A 251 -54.37 6.70 -24.51
C GLN A 251 -53.45 5.48 -24.69
N GLN A 252 -52.76 5.02 -23.64
CA GLN A 252 -51.99 3.78 -23.68
C GLN A 252 -52.88 2.55 -23.86
N GLN A 253 -54.07 2.50 -23.26
CA GLN A 253 -55.02 1.40 -23.48
C GLN A 253 -55.60 1.42 -24.91
N GLN A 254 -55.86 2.59 -25.50
CA GLN A 254 -56.28 2.67 -26.91
C GLN A 254 -55.15 2.29 -27.87
N GLN A 255 -53.90 2.68 -27.59
CA GLN A 255 -52.73 2.22 -28.35
C GLN A 255 -52.46 0.73 -28.18
N GLN A 256 -52.65 0.16 -26.98
CA GLN A 256 -52.56 -1.28 -26.76
C GLN A 256 -53.69 -2.05 -27.45
N GLN A 257 -54.91 -1.50 -27.56
CA GLN A 257 -55.98 -2.12 -28.33
C GLN A 257 -55.73 -2.05 -29.85
N GLN A 258 -55.15 -0.96 -30.37
CA GLN A 258 -54.72 -0.89 -31.77
C GLN A 258 -53.52 -1.81 -32.06
N GLN A 259 -52.56 -1.93 -31.13
CA GLN A 259 -51.46 -2.88 -31.24
C GLN A 259 -51.92 -4.34 -31.09
N GLN A 260 -52.92 -4.64 -30.26
CA GLN A 260 -53.51 -5.99 -30.18
C GLN A 260 -54.29 -6.36 -31.44
N GLN A 261 -54.91 -5.41 -32.14
CA GLN A 261 -55.53 -5.66 -33.45
C GLN A 261 -54.49 -5.85 -34.56
N GLN A 262 -53.33 -5.18 -34.51
CA GLN A 262 -52.22 -5.45 -35.43
C GLN A 262 -51.45 -6.74 -35.11
N GLN A 263 -51.35 -7.14 -33.83
CA GLN A 263 -50.71 -8.40 -33.41
C GLN A 263 -51.50 -9.66 -33.78
N GLN A 264 -52.81 -9.57 -34.01
CA GLN A 264 -53.61 -10.73 -34.44
C GLN A 264 -53.43 -11.12 -35.92
N GLN A 265 -52.79 -10.28 -36.75
CA GLN A 265 -52.48 -10.62 -38.15
C GLN A 265 -51.08 -11.20 -38.38
N GLN A 266 -50.20 -11.23 -37.36
CA GLN A 266 -48.90 -11.90 -37.41
C GLN A 266 -48.85 -13.11 -36.48
N VAL A 267 -49.71 -14.11 -36.71
CA VAL A 267 -49.49 -15.45 -36.15
C VAL A 267 -48.41 -16.12 -37.01
N VAL A 268 -47.14 -15.81 -36.74
CA VAL A 268 -46.03 -16.66 -37.18
C VAL A 268 -46.20 -17.98 -36.44
N SER A 269 -46.65 -19.01 -37.16
CA SER A 269 -46.89 -20.33 -36.60
C SER A 269 -45.56 -20.94 -36.16
N SER A 270 -45.40 -21.16 -34.86
CA SER A 270 -44.16 -21.70 -34.31
C SER A 270 -43.79 -23.03 -34.95
N ILE A 271 -42.56 -23.18 -35.44
CA ILE A 271 -42.11 -24.46 -36.03
C ILE A 271 -42.17 -25.62 -35.03
N ARG A 272 -42.13 -25.33 -33.72
CA ARG A 272 -42.27 -26.33 -32.66
C ARG A 272 -43.64 -27.03 -32.67
N SER A 273 -44.66 -26.36 -33.19
CA SER A 273 -46.04 -26.87 -33.27
C SER A 273 -46.28 -27.87 -34.42
N LEU A 274 -45.32 -28.00 -35.35
CA LEU A 274 -45.45 -28.90 -36.49
C LEU A 274 -45.25 -30.36 -36.07
N LYS A 275 -46.22 -31.23 -36.42
CA LYS A 275 -46.18 -32.68 -36.14
C LYS A 275 -44.92 -33.38 -36.67
N VAL A 276 -44.34 -32.88 -37.76
CA VAL A 276 -43.12 -33.41 -38.39
C VAL A 276 -41.87 -33.12 -37.53
N ILE A 277 -41.89 -32.05 -36.74
CA ILE A 277 -40.75 -31.60 -35.93
C ILE A 277 -40.76 -32.23 -34.53
N GLN A 278 -41.95 -32.42 -33.94
CA GLN A 278 -42.14 -33.02 -32.61
C GLN A 278 -41.30 -34.29 -32.31
N PRO A 279 -41.20 -35.31 -33.19
CA PRO A 279 -40.38 -36.49 -32.90
C PRO A 279 -38.87 -36.20 -32.85
N HIS A 280 -38.37 -35.24 -33.63
CA HIS A 280 -36.94 -34.89 -33.64
C HIS A 280 -36.54 -34.05 -32.42
N VAL A 281 -37.47 -33.30 -31.81
CA VAL A 281 -37.19 -32.47 -30.62
C VAL A 281 -36.66 -33.32 -29.46
N GLN A 282 -37.24 -34.49 -29.20
CA GLN A 282 -36.78 -35.36 -28.10
C GLN A 282 -35.37 -35.94 -28.37
N THR A 283 -35.06 -36.22 -29.64
CA THR A 283 -33.73 -36.65 -30.08
C THR A 283 -32.70 -35.54 -29.88
N ILE A 284 -33.06 -34.28 -30.19
CA ILE A 284 -32.19 -33.10 -30.00
C ILE A 284 -31.93 -32.84 -28.51
N VAL A 285 -32.94 -32.95 -27.63
CA VAL A 285 -32.74 -32.82 -26.18
C VAL A 285 -31.82 -33.93 -25.65
N SER A 286 -32.01 -35.16 -26.12
CA SER A 286 -31.16 -36.30 -25.74
C SER A 286 -29.73 -36.15 -26.28
N ALA A 287 -29.58 -35.59 -27.48
CA ALA A 287 -28.31 -35.26 -28.10
C ALA A 287 -27.54 -34.21 -27.30
N ARG A 288 -28.20 -33.10 -26.95
CA ARG A 288 -27.63 -32.02 -26.14
C ARG A 288 -27.07 -32.56 -24.84
N LYS A 289 -27.87 -33.33 -24.09
CA LYS A 289 -27.43 -33.95 -22.83
C LYS A 289 -26.19 -34.83 -23.00
N LYS A 290 -26.11 -35.61 -24.10
CA LYS A 290 -24.93 -36.44 -24.39
C LYS A 290 -23.70 -35.61 -24.70
N VAL A 291 -23.83 -34.55 -25.50
CA VAL A 291 -22.72 -33.64 -25.84
C VAL A 291 -22.23 -32.91 -24.58
N GLU A 292 -23.15 -32.44 -23.73
CA GLU A 292 -22.83 -31.84 -22.42
C GLU A 292 -22.08 -32.81 -21.50
N GLU A 293 -22.49 -34.08 -21.43
CA GLU A 293 -21.83 -35.10 -20.61
C GLU A 293 -20.41 -35.42 -21.12
N GLN A 294 -20.23 -35.56 -22.44
CA GLN A 294 -18.91 -35.81 -23.05
C GLN A 294 -17.99 -34.60 -22.91
N MET A 295 -18.51 -33.38 -23.11
CA MET A 295 -17.78 -32.14 -22.87
C MET A 295 -17.33 -32.03 -21.41
N SER A 296 -18.22 -32.34 -20.45
CA SER A 296 -17.88 -32.30 -19.02
C SER A 296 -16.78 -33.30 -18.65
N LYS A 297 -16.83 -34.52 -19.21
CA LYS A 297 -15.76 -35.52 -19.05
C LYS A 297 -14.44 -35.04 -19.65
N MET A 298 -14.48 -34.45 -20.84
CA MET A 298 -13.31 -33.89 -21.52
C MET A 298 -12.69 -32.74 -20.72
N LEU A 299 -13.52 -31.86 -20.16
CA LEU A 299 -13.10 -30.74 -19.33
C LEU A 299 -12.43 -31.23 -18.03
N GLN A 300 -13.02 -32.21 -17.35
CA GLN A 300 -12.42 -32.82 -16.16
C GLN A 300 -11.10 -33.55 -16.47
N GLN A 301 -11.05 -34.35 -17.54
CA GLN A 301 -9.83 -35.04 -17.97
C GLN A 301 -8.73 -34.06 -18.38
N GLY A 302 -9.08 -33.02 -19.13
CA GLY A 302 -8.16 -31.97 -19.55
C GLY A 302 -7.57 -31.22 -18.34
N LEU A 303 -8.38 -30.98 -17.31
CA LEU A 303 -7.92 -30.34 -16.09
C LEU A 303 -7.04 -31.25 -15.22
N VAL A 304 -7.34 -32.54 -15.14
CA VAL A 304 -6.52 -33.52 -14.40
C VAL A 304 -5.18 -33.76 -15.10
N GLN A 305 -5.17 -33.83 -16.43
CA GLN A 305 -3.96 -34.05 -17.24
C GLN A 305 -3.19 -32.76 -17.53
N LEU A 306 -3.75 -31.59 -17.17
CA LEU A 306 -3.25 -30.25 -17.56
C LEU A 306 -3.07 -30.11 -19.08
N ASP A 307 -3.93 -30.78 -19.86
CA ASP A 307 -3.91 -30.80 -21.31
C ASP A 307 -4.63 -29.59 -21.90
N ARG A 308 -3.85 -28.64 -22.42
CA ARG A 308 -4.35 -27.38 -22.98
C ARG A 308 -5.17 -27.57 -24.25
N SER A 309 -4.87 -28.57 -25.09
CA SER A 309 -5.64 -28.78 -26.33
C SER A 309 -7.01 -29.34 -26.02
N MET A 310 -7.08 -30.33 -25.14
CA MET A 310 -8.34 -30.92 -24.68
C MET A 310 -9.23 -29.87 -23.98
N LEU A 311 -8.65 -29.01 -23.13
CA LEU A 311 -9.39 -27.90 -22.53
C LEU A 311 -9.90 -26.90 -23.60
N SER A 312 -9.08 -26.59 -24.61
CA SER A 312 -9.50 -25.70 -25.71
C SER A 312 -10.68 -26.27 -26.50
N SER A 313 -10.65 -27.56 -26.84
CA SER A 313 -11.74 -28.28 -27.49
C SER A 313 -13.02 -28.31 -26.63
N ALA A 314 -12.88 -28.56 -25.32
CA ALA A 314 -13.99 -28.56 -24.38
C ALA A 314 -14.63 -27.17 -24.24
N PHE A 315 -13.83 -26.10 -24.10
CA PHE A 315 -14.35 -24.73 -24.03
C PHE A 315 -14.99 -24.28 -25.33
N GLN A 316 -14.46 -24.67 -26.49
CA GLN A 316 -15.12 -24.40 -27.76
C GLN A 316 -16.49 -25.08 -27.83
N THR A 317 -16.59 -26.31 -27.36
CA THR A 317 -17.85 -27.05 -27.28
C THR A 317 -18.83 -26.35 -26.32
N ALA A 318 -18.36 -25.92 -25.14
CA ALA A 318 -19.17 -25.18 -24.16
C ALA A 318 -19.66 -23.83 -24.69
N TYR A 319 -18.82 -23.11 -25.44
CA TYR A 319 -19.17 -21.86 -26.10
C TYR A 319 -20.24 -22.08 -27.17
N ASN A 320 -20.08 -23.10 -28.02
CA ASN A 320 -21.06 -23.44 -29.05
C ASN A 320 -22.43 -23.79 -28.42
N LEU A 321 -22.46 -24.41 -27.24
CA LEU A 321 -23.67 -24.73 -26.48
C LEU A 321 -24.20 -23.56 -25.63
N SER A 322 -23.58 -22.38 -25.65
CA SER A 322 -23.94 -21.22 -24.82
C SER A 322 -23.92 -21.48 -23.30
N ILE A 323 -23.11 -22.43 -22.82
CA ILE A 323 -22.96 -22.78 -21.39
C ILE A 323 -21.55 -22.56 -20.85
N LEU A 324 -20.71 -21.82 -21.59
CA LEU A 324 -19.31 -21.58 -21.22
C LEU A 324 -19.18 -20.91 -19.84
N ASP A 325 -19.94 -19.84 -19.60
CA ASP A 325 -19.94 -19.09 -18.32
C ASP A 325 -20.30 -20.01 -17.14
N GLN A 326 -21.42 -20.73 -17.25
CA GLN A 326 -21.86 -21.68 -16.22
C GLN A 326 -20.83 -22.79 -15.97
N SER A 327 -20.23 -23.33 -17.03
CA SER A 327 -19.27 -24.44 -16.93
C SER A 327 -17.98 -24.01 -16.25
N VAL A 328 -17.43 -22.85 -16.63
CA VAL A 328 -16.22 -22.30 -16.01
C VAL A 328 -16.50 -21.85 -14.58
N GLY A 329 -17.61 -21.14 -14.34
CA GLY A 329 -18.04 -20.71 -13.01
C GLY A 329 -18.18 -21.88 -12.03
N SER A 330 -18.87 -22.96 -12.44
CA SER A 330 -18.99 -24.18 -11.63
C SER A 330 -17.63 -24.81 -11.32
N LEU A 331 -16.72 -24.86 -12.29
CA LEU A 331 -15.42 -25.50 -12.09
C LEU A 331 -14.50 -24.67 -11.17
N ILE A 332 -14.50 -23.35 -11.30
CA ILE A 332 -13.78 -22.46 -10.38
C ILE A 332 -14.38 -22.54 -8.97
N PHE A 333 -15.70 -22.61 -8.86
CA PHE A 333 -16.37 -22.82 -7.57
C PHE A 333 -15.97 -24.16 -6.94
N GLU A 334 -15.97 -25.26 -7.69
CA GLU A 334 -15.55 -26.58 -7.19
C GLU A 334 -14.09 -26.58 -6.69
N LEU A 335 -13.17 -25.96 -7.44
CA LEU A 335 -11.77 -25.85 -7.05
C LEU A 335 -11.58 -24.99 -5.79
N THR A 336 -12.27 -23.85 -5.71
CA THR A 336 -12.15 -22.91 -4.58
C THR A 336 -12.86 -23.38 -3.32
N ASP A 337 -13.98 -24.11 -3.45
CA ASP A 337 -14.66 -24.80 -2.35
C ASP A 337 -13.82 -25.96 -1.82
N LEU A 338 -13.17 -26.74 -2.69
CA LEU A 338 -12.23 -27.79 -2.28
C LEU A 338 -11.10 -27.21 -1.41
N ILE A 339 -10.50 -26.10 -1.83
CA ILE A 339 -9.46 -25.39 -1.07
C ILE A 339 -9.97 -24.96 0.30
N SER A 340 -11.13 -24.31 0.34
CA SER A 340 -11.73 -23.84 1.59
C SER A 340 -11.97 -24.99 2.57
N LYS A 341 -12.45 -26.13 2.07
CA LYS A 341 -12.63 -27.36 2.86
C LYS A 341 -11.31 -27.94 3.34
N ARG A 342 -10.26 -27.96 2.50
CA ARG A 342 -8.93 -28.47 2.86
C ARG A 342 -8.26 -27.63 3.94
N ILE A 343 -8.33 -26.31 3.82
CA ILE A 343 -7.80 -25.38 4.85
C ILE A 343 -8.52 -25.64 6.18
N LYS A 344 -9.86 -25.70 6.17
CA LYS A 344 -10.63 -25.99 7.37
C LYS A 344 -10.30 -27.35 8.00
N LEU A 345 -10.11 -28.40 7.18
CA LEU A 345 -9.73 -29.73 7.65
C LEU A 345 -8.31 -29.77 8.23
N ALA A 346 -7.37 -29.01 7.66
CA ALA A 346 -5.99 -28.94 8.15
C ALA A 346 -5.94 -28.41 9.60
N PHE A 347 -6.86 -27.50 9.94
CA PHE A 347 -6.93 -26.88 11.26
C PHE A 347 -8.01 -27.44 12.20
N ASP A 348 -8.80 -28.42 11.77
CA ASP A 348 -9.86 -29.02 12.60
C ASP A 348 -9.28 -29.92 13.70
N LEU A 349 -9.43 -29.45 14.94
CA LEU A 349 -8.95 -30.12 16.14
C LEU A 349 -9.58 -31.51 16.37
N ASN A 350 -10.84 -31.71 15.98
CA ASN A 350 -11.57 -32.96 16.24
C ASN A 350 -11.13 -34.08 15.29
N SER A 351 -10.89 -33.75 14.02
CA SER A 351 -10.26 -34.69 13.11
C SER A 351 -8.80 -34.92 13.50
N LEU A 352 -8.06 -33.91 13.97
CA LEU A 352 -6.66 -34.06 14.38
C LEU A 352 -6.53 -35.02 15.57
N ALA A 353 -7.41 -34.90 16.56
CA ALA A 353 -7.45 -35.78 17.72
C ALA A 353 -7.65 -37.25 17.35
N ARG A 354 -8.51 -37.52 16.35
CA ARG A 354 -8.76 -38.89 15.85
C ARG A 354 -7.55 -39.47 15.14
N GLU A 355 -6.84 -38.69 14.34
CA GLU A 355 -5.66 -39.13 13.59
C GLU A 355 -4.43 -39.32 14.50
N ALA A 356 -4.26 -38.45 15.50
CA ALA A 356 -3.18 -38.54 16.46
C ALA A 356 -3.39 -39.66 17.52
N GLY A 357 -4.35 -40.56 17.30
CA GLY A 357 -4.55 -41.74 18.13
C GLY A 357 -5.05 -41.43 19.54
N ALA A 358 -5.80 -40.35 19.75
CA ALA A 358 -6.52 -40.13 21.01
C ALA A 358 -7.58 -41.23 21.16
N ASN A 359 -7.15 -42.35 21.76
CA ASN A 359 -7.83 -43.64 21.88
C ASN A 359 -9.36 -43.60 21.74
N GLU A 360 -9.88 -44.46 20.86
CA GLU A 360 -11.21 -45.03 21.04
C GLU A 360 -11.38 -45.46 22.51
N PRO A 361 -12.53 -45.21 23.13
CA PRO A 361 -12.76 -45.66 24.50
C PRO A 361 -12.63 -47.19 24.53
N GLN A 362 -11.60 -47.70 25.21
CA GLN A 362 -11.56 -49.10 25.56
C GLN A 362 -12.82 -49.43 26.34
N THR A 363 -13.61 -50.36 25.79
CA THR A 363 -14.82 -50.91 26.36
C THR A 363 -14.48 -51.79 27.56
N THR A 364 -14.16 -51.18 28.69
CA THR A 364 -14.16 -51.89 29.97
C THR A 364 -14.83 -51.05 31.05
N SER A 365 -15.88 -51.65 31.63
CA SER A 365 -16.73 -51.22 32.74
C SER A 365 -17.91 -50.31 32.42
N SER A 366 -19.07 -50.98 32.35
CA SER A 366 -20.40 -50.46 32.65
C SER A 366 -20.36 -49.63 33.94
N PHE A 367 -20.50 -48.31 33.85
CA PHE A 367 -21.26 -47.42 34.73
C PHE A 367 -20.80 -45.96 34.54
N GLY A 368 -21.65 -45.14 33.90
CA GLY A 368 -21.70 -43.68 34.06
C GLY A 368 -20.61 -42.84 33.38
N TYR A 369 -21.03 -41.96 32.47
CA TYR A 369 -20.26 -40.94 31.72
C TYR A 369 -19.52 -41.42 30.47
N LYS A 370 -20.15 -41.18 29.31
CA LYS A 370 -19.45 -41.10 28.02
C LYS A 370 -18.42 -39.97 28.11
N SER A 371 -17.15 -40.32 28.26
CA SER A 371 -16.04 -39.36 28.25
C SER A 371 -16.08 -38.59 26.92
N ARG A 372 -16.11 -37.26 26.99
CA ARG A 372 -15.96 -36.40 25.80
C ARG A 372 -14.62 -36.74 25.15
N ALA A 373 -14.61 -36.92 23.82
CA ALA A 373 -13.37 -37.11 23.07
C ALA A 373 -12.37 -36.03 23.48
N ARG A 374 -11.16 -36.45 23.84
CA ARG A 374 -10.14 -35.54 24.34
C ARG A 374 -9.68 -34.63 23.20
N THR A 375 -10.00 -33.34 23.28
CA THR A 375 -9.69 -32.37 22.22
C THR A 375 -8.32 -31.70 22.39
N GLU A 376 -7.60 -31.97 23.48
CA GLU A 376 -6.27 -31.40 23.73
C GLU A 376 -5.21 -32.47 24.03
N PRO A 377 -3.98 -32.31 23.52
CA PRO A 377 -2.89 -33.27 23.71
C PRO A 377 -2.36 -33.28 25.14
N THR A 378 -1.86 -34.44 25.58
CA THR A 378 -1.03 -34.58 26.79
C THR A 378 0.44 -34.33 26.49
N PRO A 379 1.26 -34.00 27.50
CA PRO A 379 2.72 -33.91 27.31
C PRO A 379 3.35 -35.13 26.61
N ALA A 380 2.81 -36.34 26.82
CA ALA A 380 3.26 -37.57 26.15
C ALA A 380 2.82 -37.69 24.68
N THR A 381 1.68 -37.11 24.30
CA THR A 381 1.11 -37.21 22.94
C THR A 381 1.37 -35.95 22.09
N VAL A 382 1.86 -34.86 22.69
CA VAL A 382 2.24 -33.61 21.98
C VAL A 382 3.12 -33.85 20.74
N PRO A 383 4.17 -34.69 20.77
CA PRO A 383 5.01 -34.93 19.59
C PRO A 383 4.22 -35.56 18.43
N GLN A 384 3.36 -36.54 18.73
CA GLN A 384 2.53 -37.22 17.73
C GLN A 384 1.49 -36.26 17.13
N TRP A 385 0.83 -35.45 17.96
CA TRP A 385 -0.10 -34.41 17.50
C TRP A 385 0.59 -33.34 16.66
N THR A 386 1.81 -32.97 17.02
CA THR A 386 2.63 -31.99 16.27
C THR A 386 2.98 -32.54 14.90
N SER A 387 3.43 -33.80 14.82
CA SER A 387 3.73 -34.46 13.54
C SER A 387 2.49 -34.59 12.65
N ALA A 388 1.34 -34.96 13.21
CA ALA A 388 0.09 -35.06 12.47
C ALA A 388 -0.39 -33.70 11.94
N LEU A 389 -0.26 -32.63 12.74
CA LEU A 389 -0.60 -31.27 12.32
C LEU A 389 0.27 -30.83 11.14
N TRP A 390 1.59 -31.02 11.20
CA TRP A 390 2.49 -30.62 10.11
C TRP A 390 2.23 -31.44 8.84
N GLY A 391 2.03 -32.76 8.95
CA GLY A 391 1.67 -33.59 7.80
C GLY A 391 0.37 -33.14 7.11
N ARG A 392 -0.62 -32.65 7.87
CA ARG A 392 -1.83 -32.04 7.29
C ARG A 392 -1.57 -30.72 6.59
N LEU A 393 -0.69 -29.88 7.15
CA LEU A 393 -0.33 -28.60 6.53
C LEU A 393 0.47 -28.81 5.25
N GLU A 394 1.38 -29.78 5.22
CA GLU A 394 2.08 -30.21 4.00
C GLU A 394 1.10 -30.70 2.93
N GLY A 395 0.20 -31.62 3.28
CA GLY A 395 -0.83 -32.11 2.34
C GLY A 395 -1.79 -31.01 1.87
N MET A 396 -2.11 -30.04 2.74
CA MET A 396 -2.87 -28.85 2.34
C MET A 396 -2.12 -28.04 1.28
N ILE A 397 -0.81 -27.83 1.45
CA ILE A 397 0.03 -27.09 0.49
C ILE A 397 0.12 -27.81 -0.87
N ASP A 398 0.17 -29.14 -0.87
CA ASP A 398 0.13 -29.96 -2.10
C ASP A 398 -1.19 -29.75 -2.87
N ASP A 399 -2.32 -29.81 -2.16
CA ASP A 399 -3.65 -29.59 -2.73
C ASP A 399 -3.81 -28.14 -3.24
N LEU A 400 -3.34 -27.15 -2.47
CA LEU A 400 -3.33 -25.74 -2.86
C LEU A 400 -2.53 -25.52 -4.15
N SER A 401 -1.33 -26.10 -4.23
CA SER A 401 -0.47 -26.03 -5.42
C SER A 401 -1.18 -26.61 -6.64
N THR A 402 -1.77 -27.79 -6.49
CA THR A 402 -2.48 -28.50 -7.56
C THR A 402 -3.68 -27.71 -8.07
N CYS A 403 -4.50 -27.16 -7.17
CA CYS A 403 -5.64 -26.33 -7.56
C CYS A 403 -5.19 -25.01 -8.21
N CYS A 404 -4.14 -24.37 -7.70
CA CYS A 404 -3.61 -23.14 -8.28
C CYS A 404 -3.17 -23.35 -9.74
N VAL A 405 -2.38 -24.39 -10.00
CA VAL A 405 -1.91 -24.72 -11.35
C VAL A 405 -3.07 -25.01 -12.29
N LYS A 406 -4.12 -25.69 -11.81
CA LYS A 406 -5.35 -25.95 -12.57
C LYS A 406 -6.09 -24.67 -12.94
N VAL A 407 -6.28 -23.73 -12.00
CA VAL A 407 -6.93 -22.43 -12.25
C VAL A 407 -6.15 -21.62 -13.29
N TYR A 408 -4.82 -21.51 -13.14
CA TYR A 408 -3.99 -20.77 -14.10
C TYR A 408 -3.92 -21.43 -15.47
N THR A 409 -3.96 -22.76 -15.54
CA THR A 409 -4.02 -23.48 -16.82
C THR A 409 -5.33 -23.20 -17.52
N LEU A 410 -6.45 -23.20 -16.78
CA LEU A 410 -7.77 -22.84 -17.29
C LEU A 410 -7.79 -21.40 -17.81
N GLU A 411 -7.32 -20.44 -17.01
CA GLU A 411 -7.30 -19.03 -17.38
C GLU A 411 -6.47 -18.77 -18.64
N LYS A 412 -5.29 -19.39 -18.76
CA LYS A 412 -4.44 -19.29 -19.97
C LYS A 412 -5.13 -19.79 -21.24
N VAL A 413 -5.92 -20.86 -21.13
CA VAL A 413 -6.66 -21.39 -22.29
C VAL A 413 -7.81 -20.45 -22.65
N LEU A 414 -8.52 -19.89 -21.67
CA LEU A 414 -9.60 -18.92 -21.89
C LEU A 414 -9.09 -17.59 -22.47
N GLU A 415 -7.89 -17.16 -22.07
CA GLU A 415 -7.26 -15.94 -22.59
C GLU A 415 -6.84 -16.09 -24.05
N TRP A 416 -6.27 -17.25 -24.40
CA TRP A 416 -5.79 -17.49 -25.77
C TRP A 416 -6.91 -17.83 -26.75
N LYS A 417 -7.96 -18.54 -26.30
CA LYS A 417 -9.05 -18.94 -27.18
C LYS A 417 -10.01 -17.78 -27.42
N LYS A 418 -10.29 -17.50 -28.69
CA LYS A 418 -11.15 -16.38 -29.13
C LYS A 418 -12.34 -16.90 -29.92
N ASP A 419 -13.44 -16.17 -29.83
CA ASP A 419 -14.56 -16.38 -30.72
C ASP A 419 -14.10 -16.12 -32.17
N PRO A 420 -14.28 -17.09 -33.10
CA PRO A 420 -13.92 -16.92 -34.51
C PRO A 420 -14.67 -15.79 -35.22
N ILE A 421 -15.83 -15.34 -34.70
CA ILE A 421 -16.64 -14.29 -35.34
C ILE A 421 -16.34 -12.92 -34.74
N THR A 422 -16.43 -12.76 -33.41
CA THR A 422 -16.22 -11.46 -32.75
C THR A 422 -14.76 -11.16 -32.41
N GLY A 423 -13.89 -12.18 -32.38
CA GLY A 423 -12.48 -12.04 -31.97
C GLY A 423 -12.28 -11.82 -30.47
N VAL A 424 -13.36 -11.80 -29.68
CA VAL A 424 -13.33 -11.61 -28.22
C VAL A 424 -12.79 -12.89 -27.57
N PRO A 425 -11.82 -12.81 -26.64
CA PRO A 425 -11.33 -13.97 -25.92
C PRO A 425 -12.43 -14.54 -25.02
N PHE A 426 -12.41 -15.85 -24.82
CA PHE A 426 -13.39 -16.54 -23.97
C PHE A 426 -13.33 -16.06 -22.52
N LEU A 427 -12.17 -15.59 -22.06
CA LEU A 427 -12.04 -14.97 -20.74
C LEU A 427 -12.98 -13.77 -20.57
N ASP A 428 -13.02 -12.85 -21.54
CA ASP A 428 -13.87 -11.65 -21.46
C ASP A 428 -15.37 -11.98 -21.50
N VAL A 429 -15.74 -13.09 -22.16
CA VAL A 429 -17.12 -13.59 -22.16
C VAL A 429 -17.52 -14.05 -20.75
N VAL A 430 -16.64 -14.79 -20.09
CA VAL A 430 -16.87 -15.35 -18.74
C VAL A 430 -16.68 -14.29 -17.65
N THR A 431 -16.02 -13.16 -17.93
CA THR A 431 -15.86 -12.04 -16.99
C THR A 431 -16.68 -10.80 -17.33
N SER A 432 -17.70 -10.95 -18.18
CA SER A 432 -18.58 -9.85 -18.57
C SER A 432 -19.57 -9.49 -17.44
N ALA A 433 -20.06 -8.25 -17.42
CA ALA A 433 -21.04 -7.83 -16.41
C ALA A 433 -22.33 -8.68 -16.51
N GLY A 434 -22.69 -9.37 -15.42
CA GLY A 434 -23.82 -10.30 -15.37
C GLY A 434 -23.47 -11.78 -15.59
N SER A 435 -22.19 -12.09 -15.82
CA SER A 435 -21.67 -13.48 -15.84
C SER A 435 -21.48 -14.05 -14.42
N MET A 436 -21.29 -15.37 -14.30
CA MET A 436 -21.06 -16.03 -13.00
C MET A 436 -19.76 -15.59 -12.33
N LEU A 437 -18.75 -15.15 -13.09
CA LEU A 437 -17.45 -14.74 -12.59
C LEU A 437 -17.20 -13.27 -12.95
N GLU A 438 -17.53 -12.33 -12.08
CA GLU A 438 -17.25 -10.89 -12.34
C GLU A 438 -15.76 -10.54 -12.38
N GLU A 439 -14.90 -11.41 -11.84
CA GLU A 439 -13.45 -11.26 -11.79
C GLU A 439 -12.73 -12.43 -12.45
N ARG A 440 -11.45 -12.25 -12.78
CA ARG A 440 -10.61 -13.32 -13.33
C ARG A 440 -10.56 -14.55 -12.41
N PRO A 441 -10.52 -15.77 -12.96
CA PRO A 441 -10.40 -17.01 -12.18
C PRO A 441 -9.27 -16.98 -11.15
N SER A 442 -8.09 -16.45 -11.49
CA SER A 442 -6.98 -16.30 -10.57
C SER A 442 -7.31 -15.40 -9.38
N THR A 443 -8.02 -14.29 -9.61
CA THR A 443 -8.39 -13.33 -8.57
C THR A 443 -9.36 -13.97 -7.59
N VAL A 444 -10.37 -14.69 -8.09
CA VAL A 444 -11.32 -15.46 -7.27
C VAL A 444 -10.61 -16.53 -6.44
N PHE A 445 -9.62 -17.21 -7.01
CA PHE A 445 -8.79 -18.18 -6.29
C PHE A 445 -8.02 -17.53 -5.14
N TRP A 446 -7.26 -16.46 -5.40
CA TRP A 446 -6.39 -15.84 -4.39
C TRP A 446 -7.17 -15.14 -3.27
N THR A 447 -8.29 -14.51 -3.61
CA THR A 447 -9.20 -13.89 -2.62
C THR A 447 -9.83 -14.96 -1.73
N THR A 448 -10.29 -16.08 -2.31
CA THR A 448 -10.86 -17.20 -1.54
C THR A 448 -9.81 -17.87 -0.65
N LEU A 449 -8.62 -18.15 -1.19
CA LEU A 449 -7.50 -18.72 -0.45
C LEU A 449 -7.13 -17.87 0.77
N SER A 450 -6.90 -16.58 0.55
CA SER A 450 -6.50 -15.67 1.62
C SER A 450 -7.60 -15.48 2.65
N SER A 451 -8.86 -15.37 2.22
CA SER A 451 -10.02 -15.26 3.11
C SER A 451 -10.16 -16.50 4.00
N ALA A 452 -10.11 -17.70 3.41
CA ALA A 452 -10.19 -18.96 4.14
C ALA A 452 -9.02 -19.13 5.12
N LEU A 453 -7.78 -18.92 4.66
CA LEU A 453 -6.58 -19.04 5.51
C LEU A 453 -6.60 -18.02 6.66
N SER A 454 -6.99 -16.77 6.39
CA SER A 454 -7.11 -15.71 7.39
C SER A 454 -8.18 -16.03 8.43
N LYS A 455 -9.33 -16.54 8.00
CA LYS A 455 -10.43 -16.90 8.88
C LYS A 455 -10.00 -18.00 9.85
N GLU A 456 -9.50 -19.11 9.33
CA GLU A 456 -9.08 -20.26 10.13
C GLU A 456 -7.92 -19.88 11.06
N THR A 457 -6.90 -19.16 10.56
CA THR A 457 -5.77 -18.70 11.38
C THR A 457 -6.20 -17.85 12.58
N ARG A 458 -7.15 -16.91 12.38
CA ARG A 458 -7.69 -16.09 13.48
C ARG A 458 -8.61 -16.85 14.43
N GLU A 459 -9.29 -17.87 13.94
CA GLU A 459 -10.15 -18.74 14.74
C GLU A 459 -9.33 -19.64 15.66
N ILE A 460 -8.25 -20.24 15.15
CA ILE A 460 -7.33 -21.09 15.91
C ILE A 460 -6.66 -20.36 17.06
N LEU A 461 -6.21 -19.12 16.81
CA LEU A 461 -5.62 -18.26 17.84
C LEU A 461 -6.56 -18.01 19.03
N ARG A 462 -7.89 -18.19 18.84
CA ARG A 462 -8.90 -18.04 19.90
C ARG A 462 -9.37 -19.37 20.49
N THR A 463 -9.38 -20.43 19.70
CA THR A 463 -10.09 -21.68 20.04
C THR A 463 -9.16 -22.82 20.48
N SER A 464 -7.92 -22.88 19.97
CA SER A 464 -7.00 -23.99 20.24
C SER A 464 -5.66 -23.49 20.78
N ASN A 465 -5.42 -23.72 22.08
CA ASN A 465 -4.14 -23.40 22.70
C ASN A 465 -2.99 -24.21 22.10
N PHE A 466 -3.19 -25.50 21.84
CA PHE A 466 -2.14 -26.37 21.29
C PHE A 466 -1.70 -25.94 19.88
N ILE A 467 -2.64 -25.77 18.95
CA ILE A 467 -2.31 -25.39 17.57
C ILE A 467 -1.73 -23.98 17.55
N ALA A 468 -2.31 -23.03 18.31
CA ALA A 468 -1.77 -21.68 18.42
C ALA A 468 -0.32 -21.69 18.94
N GLN A 469 -0.01 -22.43 20.01
CA GLN A 469 1.35 -22.53 20.56
C GLN A 469 2.32 -23.21 19.59
N THR A 470 1.87 -24.24 18.86
CA THR A 470 2.70 -24.98 17.91
C THR A 470 3.05 -24.13 16.69
N LEU A 471 2.05 -23.47 16.08
CA LEU A 471 2.22 -22.63 14.90
C LEU A 471 2.99 -21.34 15.21
N THR A 472 2.75 -20.72 16.37
CA THR A 472 3.51 -19.52 16.78
C THR A 472 4.90 -19.87 17.29
N GLY A 473 5.11 -21.04 17.89
CA GLY A 473 6.42 -21.51 18.32
C GLY A 473 7.34 -21.94 17.17
N GLN A 474 6.76 -22.50 16.11
CA GLN A 474 7.48 -22.97 14.91
C GLN A 474 7.02 -22.20 13.66
N TYR A 475 6.73 -20.92 13.80
CA TYR A 475 6.32 -20.06 12.68
C TYR A 475 7.30 -20.08 11.49
N PRO A 476 8.64 -20.09 11.69
CA PRO A 476 9.59 -20.29 10.60
C PRO A 476 9.29 -21.52 9.72
N HIS A 477 8.82 -22.63 10.31
CA HIS A 477 8.48 -23.83 9.55
C HIS A 477 7.22 -23.64 8.70
N LEU A 478 6.18 -23.01 9.25
CA LEU A 478 4.97 -22.64 8.48
C LEU A 478 5.31 -21.73 7.30
N LEU A 479 6.20 -20.75 7.51
CA LEU A 479 6.61 -19.84 6.45
C LEU A 479 7.37 -20.57 5.34
N ARG A 480 8.21 -21.57 5.67
CA ARG A 480 8.86 -22.42 4.65
C ARG A 480 7.85 -23.18 3.81
N LEU A 481 6.78 -23.71 4.40
CA LEU A 481 5.72 -24.38 3.65
C LEU A 481 5.01 -23.42 2.67
N LEU A 482 4.79 -22.18 3.07
CA LEU A 482 4.23 -21.16 2.17
C LEU A 482 5.20 -20.74 1.07
N GLN A 483 6.49 -20.65 1.36
CA GLN A 483 7.53 -20.41 0.34
C GLN A 483 7.63 -21.59 -0.64
N GLU A 484 7.53 -22.82 -0.14
CA GLU A 484 7.49 -24.01 -0.98
C GLU A 484 6.28 -23.97 -1.92
N PHE A 485 5.10 -23.62 -1.41
CA PHE A 485 3.91 -23.37 -2.24
C PHE A 485 4.20 -22.37 -3.36
N PHE A 486 4.74 -21.18 -3.04
CA PHE A 486 5.07 -20.16 -4.04
C PHE A 486 6.10 -20.65 -5.06
N SER A 487 7.11 -21.40 -4.62
CA SER A 487 8.14 -21.94 -5.51
C SER A 487 7.55 -22.93 -6.52
N ARG A 488 6.64 -23.82 -6.08
CA ARG A 488 6.02 -24.84 -6.93
C ARG A 488 5.10 -24.24 -7.99
N ILE A 489 4.37 -23.17 -7.64
CA ILE A 489 3.45 -22.52 -8.59
C ILE A 489 4.15 -21.53 -9.53
N SER A 490 5.34 -21.03 -9.18
CA SER A 490 6.05 -19.96 -9.90
C SER A 490 6.29 -20.24 -11.39
N LEU A 491 6.37 -21.51 -11.81
CA LEU A 491 6.53 -21.88 -13.22
C LEU A 491 5.22 -21.70 -14.03
N HIS A 492 4.08 -21.76 -13.36
CA HIS A 492 2.75 -21.69 -13.97
C HIS A 492 2.09 -20.32 -13.79
N THR A 493 2.54 -19.53 -12.81
CA THR A 493 1.97 -18.24 -12.41
C THR A 493 3.00 -17.11 -12.56
N HIS A 494 2.57 -15.86 -12.40
CA HIS A 494 3.49 -14.72 -12.28
C HIS A 494 3.87 -14.42 -10.82
N THR A 495 3.68 -15.38 -9.91
CA THR A 495 3.96 -15.17 -8.50
C THR A 495 5.47 -15.15 -8.26
N LEU A 496 5.95 -14.01 -7.77
CA LEU A 496 7.36 -13.81 -7.41
C LEU A 496 7.44 -13.60 -5.91
N TYR A 497 8.35 -14.34 -5.28
CA TYR A 497 8.69 -14.17 -3.88
C TYR A 497 10.20 -14.21 -3.75
N ASN A 498 10.83 -13.04 -3.64
CA ASN A 498 12.26 -12.91 -3.42
C ASN A 498 12.54 -11.70 -2.50
N ALA A 499 13.81 -11.50 -2.14
CA ALA A 499 14.22 -10.42 -1.25
C ALA A 499 13.87 -9.01 -1.75
N ALA A 500 13.75 -8.82 -3.08
CA ALA A 500 13.59 -7.51 -3.71
C ALA A 500 12.15 -7.20 -4.15
N THR A 501 11.35 -8.22 -4.43
CA THR A 501 10.04 -8.11 -5.07
C THR A 501 9.08 -9.19 -4.57
N GLN A 502 7.85 -8.78 -4.31
CA GLN A 502 6.76 -9.67 -3.89
C GLN A 502 5.56 -9.39 -4.79
N SER A 503 4.97 -10.44 -5.35
CA SER A 503 3.75 -10.28 -6.14
C SER A 503 2.55 -10.03 -5.22
N PRO A 504 1.49 -9.33 -5.70
CA PRO A 504 0.30 -9.04 -4.89
C PRO A 504 -0.32 -10.29 -4.24
N GLU A 505 -0.29 -11.42 -4.94
CA GLU A 505 -0.82 -12.72 -4.48
C GLU A 505 -0.06 -13.24 -3.26
N THR A 506 1.28 -13.14 -3.29
CA THR A 506 2.14 -13.56 -2.17
C THR A 506 1.90 -12.67 -0.95
N VAL A 507 1.75 -11.35 -1.15
CA VAL A 507 1.46 -10.39 -0.09
C VAL A 507 0.12 -10.67 0.57
N VAL A 508 -0.93 -10.92 -0.22
CA VAL A 508 -2.28 -11.21 0.29
C VAL A 508 -2.32 -12.54 1.04
N THR A 509 -1.54 -13.53 0.62
CA THR A 509 -1.42 -14.82 1.31
C THR A 509 -0.65 -14.71 2.62
N LEU A 510 0.50 -14.02 2.63
CA LEU A 510 1.28 -13.80 3.85
C LEU A 510 0.55 -12.91 4.86
N ARG A 511 -0.22 -11.92 4.38
CA ARG A 511 -1.09 -11.11 5.23
C ARG A 511 -2.14 -11.95 5.96
N ALA A 512 -2.61 -13.05 5.37
CA ALA A 512 -3.58 -13.94 6.00
C ALA A 512 -3.01 -14.63 7.26
N VAL A 513 -1.70 -14.91 7.29
CA VAL A 513 -1.01 -15.56 8.43
C VAL A 513 -0.26 -14.59 9.34
N MET A 514 -0.27 -13.29 9.03
CA MET A 514 0.48 -12.25 9.74
C MET A 514 0.15 -12.14 11.24
N ALA A 515 -1.05 -12.58 11.65
CA ALA A 515 -1.40 -12.66 13.07
C ALA A 515 -0.50 -13.65 13.84
N LEU A 516 -0.14 -14.79 13.23
CA LEU A 516 0.78 -15.77 13.83
C LEU A 516 2.21 -15.21 13.91
N GLU A 517 2.65 -14.52 12.86
CA GLU A 517 3.96 -13.86 12.82
C GLU A 517 4.11 -12.86 13.96
N ASN A 518 3.12 -11.99 14.17
CA ASN A 518 3.15 -11.00 15.24
C ASN A 518 3.27 -11.65 16.63
N VAL A 519 2.57 -12.77 16.88
CA VAL A 519 2.68 -13.49 18.15
C VAL A 519 4.06 -14.13 18.29
N TYR A 520 4.62 -14.71 17.22
CA TYR A 520 5.98 -15.24 17.20
C TYR A 520 7.02 -14.15 17.51
N LEU A 521 6.95 -13.00 16.81
CA LEU A 521 7.87 -11.87 17.02
C LEU A 521 7.78 -11.32 18.45
N ASN A 522 6.59 -11.18 19.00
CA ASN A 522 6.40 -10.74 20.38
C ASN A 522 6.97 -11.75 21.39
N ARG A 523 6.83 -13.06 21.12
CA ARG A 523 7.44 -14.11 21.95
C ARG A 523 8.95 -14.08 21.89
N ALA A 524 9.54 -13.95 20.70
CA ALA A 524 10.99 -13.81 20.54
C ALA A 524 11.50 -12.57 21.27
N ALA A 525 10.82 -11.42 21.10
CA ALA A 525 11.14 -10.19 21.82
C ALA A 525 11.07 -10.35 23.34
N ALA A 526 10.04 -11.05 23.86
CA ALA A 526 9.92 -11.33 25.29
C ALA A 526 11.07 -12.22 25.81
N LYS A 527 11.42 -13.30 25.10
CA LYS A 527 12.58 -14.15 25.48
C LYS A 527 13.88 -13.34 25.55
N MET A 528 14.11 -12.47 24.57
CA MET A 528 15.30 -11.61 24.53
C MET A 528 15.27 -10.58 25.68
N ALA A 529 14.11 -9.98 25.96
CA ALA A 529 13.94 -9.04 27.07
C ALA A 529 14.16 -9.70 28.44
N ASP A 530 13.67 -10.93 28.63
CA ASP A 530 13.85 -11.70 29.86
C ASP A 530 15.32 -12.08 30.08
N ALA A 531 16.03 -12.43 29.01
CA ALA A 531 17.47 -12.70 29.08
C ALA A 531 18.27 -11.47 29.54
N GLY A 532 17.88 -10.28 29.10
CA GLY A 532 18.46 -9.01 29.56
C GLY A 532 17.97 -8.54 30.94
N ALA A 533 16.90 -9.12 31.48
CA ALA A 533 16.33 -8.74 32.79
C ALA A 533 16.98 -9.45 33.98
N ALA A 534 17.65 -10.57 33.74
CA ALA A 534 18.19 -11.40 34.83
C ALA A 534 19.22 -10.65 35.70
N PRO A 535 19.26 -10.86 37.02
CA PRO A 535 20.24 -10.23 37.91
C PRO A 535 21.70 -10.53 37.54
N ALA A 536 21.94 -11.72 36.95
CA ALA A 536 23.20 -12.15 36.36
C ALA A 536 23.11 -12.21 34.81
N ALA A 537 22.39 -11.27 34.19
CA ALA A 537 22.25 -11.18 32.74
C ALA A 537 23.61 -10.98 32.08
N ARG A 538 24.23 -12.08 31.66
CA ARG A 538 25.45 -12.06 30.84
C ARG A 538 25.09 -11.63 29.42
N ALA A 539 25.86 -10.68 28.90
CA ALA A 539 25.80 -10.23 27.51
C ALA A 539 25.80 -11.43 26.53
N ASP A 540 26.54 -12.49 26.84
CA ASP A 540 26.63 -13.72 26.05
C ASP A 540 25.28 -14.42 25.88
N LYS A 541 24.48 -14.47 26.94
CA LYS A 541 23.18 -15.16 26.90
C LYS A 541 22.17 -14.38 26.04
N LEU A 542 22.18 -13.05 26.16
CA LEU A 542 21.37 -12.20 25.30
C LEU A 542 21.81 -12.33 23.84
N THR A 543 23.12 -12.24 23.58
CA THR A 543 23.68 -12.32 22.23
C THR A 543 23.41 -13.68 21.58
N SER A 544 23.64 -14.77 22.29
CA SER A 544 23.35 -16.13 21.78
C SER A 544 21.87 -16.33 21.46
N LEU A 545 20.94 -15.78 22.26
CA LEU A 545 19.51 -15.85 21.95
C LEU A 545 19.14 -15.02 20.73
N ILE A 546 19.73 -13.83 20.56
CA ILE A 546 19.56 -13.00 19.36
C ILE A 546 20.03 -13.78 18.12
N VAL A 547 21.24 -14.34 18.17
CA VAL A 547 21.81 -15.14 17.06
C VAL A 547 20.93 -16.34 16.74
N ASN A 548 20.48 -17.09 17.75
CA ASN A 548 19.62 -18.25 17.54
C ASN A 548 18.28 -17.90 16.85
N GLU A 549 17.63 -16.80 17.25
CA GLU A 549 16.37 -16.37 16.62
C GLU A 549 16.61 -15.78 15.22
N LEU A 550 17.74 -15.10 14.98
CA LEU A 550 18.13 -14.63 13.64
C LEU A 550 18.45 -15.79 12.69
N ASP A 551 19.17 -16.82 13.17
CA ASP A 551 19.49 -18.01 12.38
C ASP A 551 18.24 -18.82 12.03
N ALA A 552 17.29 -18.94 12.95
CA ALA A 552 16.01 -19.59 12.69
C ALA A 552 15.25 -18.93 11.52
N ALA A 553 15.38 -17.61 11.35
CA ALA A 553 14.74 -16.83 10.30
C ALA A 553 15.63 -16.54 9.07
N ARG A 554 16.90 -16.96 9.07
CA ARG A 554 17.90 -16.60 8.04
C ARG A 554 17.48 -16.95 6.60
N PHE A 555 16.62 -17.97 6.44
CA PHE A 555 16.10 -18.39 5.14
C PHE A 555 15.12 -17.38 4.51
N ASP A 556 14.50 -16.49 5.31
CA ASP A 556 13.55 -15.50 4.84
C ASP A 556 14.03 -14.06 5.11
N PRO A 557 14.29 -13.25 4.06
CA PRO A 557 14.77 -11.87 4.20
C PRO A 557 13.84 -10.95 4.99
N LEU A 558 12.51 -11.14 4.90
CA LEU A 558 11.57 -10.29 5.62
C LEU A 558 11.50 -10.63 7.10
N LEU A 559 11.40 -11.91 7.44
CA LEU A 559 11.32 -12.37 8.82
C LEU A 559 12.61 -12.05 9.58
N VAL A 560 13.79 -12.31 9.01
CA VAL A 560 15.06 -11.98 9.67
C VAL A 560 15.20 -10.48 9.91
N ARG A 561 14.69 -9.64 8.99
CA ARG A 561 14.63 -8.18 9.16
C ARG A 561 13.69 -7.77 10.28
N SER A 562 12.54 -8.42 10.41
CA SER A 562 11.58 -8.18 11.50
C SER A 562 12.16 -8.59 12.87
N ILE A 563 12.82 -9.76 12.94
CA ILE A 563 13.51 -10.22 14.16
C ILE A 563 14.67 -9.28 14.52
N ALA A 564 15.48 -8.84 13.55
CA ALA A 564 16.57 -7.90 13.80
C ALA A 564 16.08 -6.59 14.43
N ARG A 565 14.94 -6.06 14.00
CA ARG A 565 14.33 -4.88 14.66
C ARG A 565 13.92 -5.17 16.10
N LYS A 566 13.35 -6.34 16.37
CA LYS A 566 13.01 -6.77 17.74
C LYS A 566 14.24 -7.05 18.60
N ALA A 567 15.30 -7.60 18.03
CA ALA A 567 16.59 -7.77 18.70
C ALA A 567 17.20 -6.42 19.06
N LYS A 568 17.20 -5.45 18.13
CA LYS A 568 17.62 -4.07 18.40
C LYS A 568 16.84 -3.45 19.55
N GLU A 569 15.51 -3.52 19.53
CA GLU A 569 14.67 -3.03 20.63
C GLU A 569 15.01 -3.69 21.98
N ALA A 570 15.29 -5.01 21.98
CA ALA A 570 15.69 -5.73 23.19
C ALA A 570 17.06 -5.27 23.71
N VAL A 571 18.04 -5.07 22.83
CA VAL A 571 19.37 -4.53 23.19
C VAL A 571 19.25 -3.10 23.70
N ASP A 572 18.49 -2.23 23.03
CA ASP A 572 18.27 -0.84 23.47
C ASP A 572 17.65 -0.80 24.89
N ASN A 573 16.71 -1.69 25.18
CA ASN A 573 16.11 -1.79 26.51
C ASN A 573 17.08 -2.35 27.56
N TYR A 574 17.94 -3.30 27.18
CA TYR A 574 19.01 -3.79 28.05
C TYR A 574 20.01 -2.68 28.37
N LEU A 575 20.43 -1.90 27.37
CA LEU A 575 21.35 -0.78 27.52
C LEU A 575 20.78 0.31 28.42
N LYS A 576 19.51 0.70 28.26
CA LYS A 576 18.85 1.67 29.17
C LYS A 576 18.85 1.20 30.63
N ARG A 577 18.69 -0.11 30.86
CA ARG A 577 18.74 -0.68 32.22
C ARG A 577 20.15 -0.66 32.79
N ILE A 578 21.17 -0.94 31.97
CA ILE A 578 22.57 -0.81 32.38
C ILE A 578 22.91 0.65 32.68
N GLU A 579 22.48 1.58 31.81
CA GLU A 579 22.71 3.01 31.99
C GLU A 579 22.16 3.51 33.33
N ASN A 580 20.98 3.05 33.73
CA ASN A 580 20.39 3.37 35.03
C ASN A 580 21.13 2.75 36.24
N LYS A 581 22.03 1.79 36.03
CA LYS A 581 22.87 1.20 37.10
C LYS A 581 24.22 1.91 37.24
N ILE A 582 24.58 2.81 36.33
CA ILE A 582 25.85 3.53 36.38
C ILE A 582 25.88 4.42 37.62
N VAL A 583 26.93 4.30 38.42
CA VAL A 583 27.11 5.11 39.62
C VAL A 583 27.91 6.36 39.27
N THR A 584 27.37 7.53 39.56
CA THR A 584 27.98 8.85 39.23
C THR A 584 28.33 9.68 40.47
N ASP A 585 28.33 9.06 41.65
CA ASP A 585 28.69 9.71 42.91
C ASP A 585 30.19 10.07 42.98
N TYR A 586 30.59 10.85 43.98
CA TYR A 586 32.01 11.16 44.20
C TYR A 586 32.88 9.89 44.36
N GLN A 587 32.34 8.83 44.96
CA GLN A 587 33.07 7.57 45.18
C GLN A 587 33.39 6.83 43.86
N SER A 588 32.63 7.08 42.79
CA SER A 588 32.88 6.50 41.46
C SER A 588 34.18 6.96 40.80
N THR A 589 34.74 8.10 41.21
CA THR A 589 36.00 8.66 40.65
C THR A 589 37.04 8.98 41.72
N SER A 590 36.70 8.82 43.01
CA SER A 590 37.61 9.06 44.13
C SER A 590 38.77 8.07 44.12
N LEU A 591 40.00 8.58 44.08
CA LEU A 591 41.23 7.79 44.23
C LEU A 591 41.77 7.84 45.65
N VAL A 592 40.94 8.20 46.64
CA VAL A 592 41.34 8.30 48.05
C VAL A 592 41.36 6.92 48.70
N GLY A 593 42.47 6.58 49.35
CA GLY A 593 42.68 5.30 50.02
C GLY A 593 43.48 4.28 49.19
N PRO A 594 43.75 3.09 49.75
CA PRO A 594 44.61 2.08 49.13
C PRO A 594 43.86 1.03 48.28
N VAL A 595 42.52 1.10 48.19
CA VAL A 595 41.68 0.09 47.50
C VAL A 595 40.58 0.78 46.68
N ALA A 596 40.15 0.14 45.59
CA ALA A 596 39.03 0.61 44.78
C ALA A 596 37.71 0.62 45.57
N THR A 597 36.89 1.67 45.39
CA THR A 597 35.59 1.78 46.06
C THR A 597 34.55 0.87 45.41
N ALA A 598 33.47 0.53 46.14
CA ALA A 598 32.38 -0.29 45.59
C ALA A 598 31.70 0.35 44.36
N SER A 599 31.61 1.68 44.31
CA SER A 599 31.10 2.42 43.14
C SER A 599 31.99 2.23 41.91
N GLN A 600 33.32 2.20 42.10
CA GLN A 600 34.28 1.96 41.02
C GLN A 600 34.19 0.52 40.52
N VAL A 601 34.12 -0.46 41.43
CA VAL A 601 33.98 -1.88 41.08
C VAL A 601 32.72 -2.11 40.23
N THR A 602 31.58 -1.55 40.67
CA THR A 602 30.31 -1.65 39.93
C THR A 602 30.42 -1.06 38.53
N ASN A 603 31.05 0.10 38.39
CA ASN A 603 31.26 0.74 37.09
C ASN A 603 32.24 -0.06 36.19
N MET A 604 33.26 -0.70 36.75
CA MET A 604 34.18 -1.56 35.97
C MET A 604 33.47 -2.84 35.48
N ASP A 605 32.62 -3.45 36.31
CA ASP A 605 31.80 -4.59 35.88
C ASP A 605 30.85 -4.17 34.74
N ILE A 606 30.21 -3.00 34.86
CA ILE A 606 29.37 -2.43 33.79
C ILE A 606 30.20 -2.19 32.52
N PHE A 607 31.40 -1.62 32.64
CA PHE A 607 32.29 -1.38 31.50
C PHE A 607 32.64 -2.69 30.75
N ASN A 608 33.01 -3.75 31.47
CA ASN A 608 33.32 -5.04 30.88
C ASN A 608 32.10 -5.67 30.20
N THR A 609 30.92 -5.64 30.85
CA THR A 609 29.70 -6.19 30.23
C THR A 609 29.31 -5.48 28.94
N LEU A 610 29.46 -4.16 28.88
CA LEU A 610 29.21 -3.37 27.66
C LEU A 610 30.25 -3.64 26.57
N SER A 611 31.52 -3.81 26.96
CA SER A 611 32.60 -4.16 26.03
C SER A 611 32.36 -5.54 25.41
N GLU A 612 32.01 -6.53 26.23
CA GLU A 612 31.72 -7.88 25.78
C GLU A 612 30.47 -7.93 24.89
N LEU A 613 29.41 -7.21 25.26
CA LEU A 613 28.20 -7.10 24.43
C LEU A 613 28.52 -6.53 23.05
N SER A 614 29.26 -5.41 23.00
CA SER A 614 29.61 -4.73 21.73
C SER A 614 30.49 -5.62 20.85
N ARG A 615 31.44 -6.34 21.46
CA ARG A 615 32.31 -7.29 20.78
C ARG A 615 31.56 -8.50 20.22
N LEU A 616 30.72 -9.14 21.04
CA LEU A 616 29.96 -10.32 20.63
C LEU A 616 28.93 -9.99 19.55
N LEU A 617 28.17 -8.89 19.71
CA LEU A 617 27.21 -8.45 18.70
C LEU A 617 27.95 -8.00 17.43
N GLY A 618 29.03 -7.22 17.55
CA GLY A 618 29.83 -6.77 16.42
C GLY A 618 30.33 -7.94 15.58
N ARG A 619 30.88 -8.98 16.23
CA ARG A 619 31.33 -10.20 15.54
C ARG A 619 30.18 -10.98 14.93
N ALA A 620 29.11 -11.22 15.69
CA ALA A 620 27.98 -12.00 15.21
C ALA A 620 27.30 -11.34 13.99
N MET A 621 27.20 -10.02 13.96
CA MET A 621 26.53 -9.30 12.87
C MET A 621 27.30 -9.36 11.55
N GLN A 622 28.62 -9.58 11.56
CA GLN A 622 29.43 -9.72 10.34
C GLN A 622 29.01 -10.92 9.46
N GLU A 623 28.38 -11.94 10.05
CA GLU A 623 27.94 -13.15 9.33
C GLU A 623 26.60 -12.95 8.57
N TYR A 624 25.91 -11.84 8.80
CA TYR A 624 24.61 -11.52 8.19
C TYR A 624 24.73 -10.46 7.09
N ALA A 625 23.70 -10.33 6.25
CA ALA A 625 23.64 -9.33 5.18
C ALA A 625 23.72 -7.88 5.70
N SER A 626 24.21 -6.96 4.86
CA SER A 626 24.42 -5.55 5.19
C SER A 626 23.18 -4.82 5.73
N GLU A 627 21.98 -5.22 5.29
CA GLU A 627 20.72 -4.68 5.81
C GLU A 627 20.53 -4.96 7.31
N ILE A 628 20.87 -6.17 7.76
CA ILE A 628 20.75 -6.58 9.17
C ILE A 628 21.81 -5.89 10.01
N GLN A 629 23.04 -5.79 9.49
CA GLN A 629 24.11 -5.03 10.11
C GLN A 629 23.69 -3.57 10.33
N THR A 630 23.10 -2.92 9.32
CA THR A 630 22.60 -1.53 9.41
C THR A 630 21.52 -1.35 10.48
N ILE A 631 20.67 -2.36 10.69
CA ILE A 631 19.61 -2.32 11.72
C ILE A 631 20.20 -2.41 13.14
N MET A 632 21.20 -3.27 13.34
CA MET A 632 21.81 -3.52 14.66
C MET A 632 22.92 -2.53 15.03
N GLN A 633 23.59 -1.93 14.04
CA GLN A 633 24.71 -1.01 14.25
C GLN A 633 24.41 0.13 15.24
N PRO A 634 23.23 0.79 15.22
CA PRO A 634 22.93 1.86 16.18
C PRO A 634 22.91 1.37 17.64
N ALA A 635 22.48 0.13 17.89
CA ALA A 635 22.46 -0.44 19.24
C ALA A 635 23.88 -0.79 19.72
N ILE A 636 24.74 -1.29 18.82
CA ILE A 636 26.16 -1.54 19.11
C ILE A 636 26.88 -0.22 19.41
N ALA A 637 26.69 0.80 18.56
CA ALA A 637 27.26 2.13 18.76
C ALA A 637 26.76 2.80 20.06
N LEU A 638 25.51 2.56 20.46
CA LEU A 638 24.98 3.01 21.74
C LEU A 638 25.67 2.32 22.92
N ALA A 639 25.93 1.01 22.83
CA ALA A 639 26.69 0.28 23.84
C ALA A 639 28.12 0.85 23.99
N ASP A 640 28.80 1.11 22.87
CA ASP A 640 30.13 1.74 22.86
C ASP A 640 30.10 3.15 23.47
N LYS A 641 29.06 3.94 23.17
CA LYS A 641 28.86 5.29 23.73
C LYS A 641 28.67 5.26 25.24
N ILE A 642 27.80 4.38 25.75
CA ILE A 642 27.55 4.23 27.19
C ILE A 642 28.83 3.73 27.88
N ARG A 643 29.55 2.77 27.26
CA ARG A 643 30.85 2.29 27.75
C ARG A 643 31.84 3.45 27.90
N GLY A 644 31.94 4.32 26.90
CA GLY A 644 32.76 5.52 26.95
C GLY A 644 32.33 6.48 28.08
N ALA A 645 31.03 6.68 28.28
CA ALA A 645 30.52 7.53 29.36
C ALA A 645 30.88 7.03 30.78
N VAL A 646 31.06 5.71 30.96
CA VAL A 646 31.51 5.13 32.22
C VAL A 646 33.02 5.34 32.44
N MET A 647 33.83 5.13 31.40
CA MET A 647 35.29 5.13 31.53
C MET A 647 35.91 6.54 31.47
N THR A 648 35.38 7.45 30.66
CA THR A 648 35.96 8.80 30.46
C THR A 648 36.10 9.60 31.77
N PRO A 649 35.09 9.70 32.66
CA PRO A 649 35.24 10.40 33.93
C PRO A 649 36.29 9.76 34.85
N MET A 650 36.41 8.43 34.84
CA MET A 650 37.40 7.69 35.62
C MET A 650 38.82 7.97 35.12
N LEU A 651 39.04 7.90 33.81
CA LEU A 651 40.34 8.23 33.20
C LEU A 651 40.74 9.67 33.49
N ALA A 652 39.81 10.62 33.33
CA ALA A 652 40.08 12.02 33.64
C ALA A 652 40.45 12.24 35.13
N ALA A 653 39.82 11.50 36.05
CA ALA A 653 40.16 11.55 37.47
C ALA A 653 41.57 10.99 37.74
N MET A 654 41.91 9.85 37.11
CA MET A 654 43.27 9.27 37.17
C MET A 654 44.32 10.24 36.65
N GLN A 655 44.11 10.81 35.46
CA GLN A 655 45.03 11.77 34.84
C GLN A 655 45.23 13.02 35.72
N ARG A 656 44.14 13.58 36.26
CA ARG A 656 44.19 14.76 37.13
C ARG A 656 44.93 14.50 38.43
N GLU A 657 44.69 13.36 39.07
CA GLU A 657 45.35 13.00 40.32
C GLU A 657 46.85 12.78 40.12
N LEU A 658 47.23 12.03 39.08
CA LEU A 658 48.64 11.81 38.71
C LEU A 658 49.34 13.13 38.40
N SER A 659 48.74 14.00 37.58
CA SER A 659 49.28 15.32 37.25
C SER A 659 49.41 16.22 38.50
N THR A 660 48.43 16.16 39.41
CA THR A 660 48.47 16.92 40.67
C THR A 660 49.63 16.48 41.54
N ILE A 661 49.92 15.18 41.62
CA ILE A 661 51.08 14.67 42.36
C ILE A 661 52.38 15.12 41.70
N VAL A 662 52.49 15.03 40.38
CA VAL A 662 53.65 15.50 39.62
C VAL A 662 53.91 16.99 39.88
N SER A 663 52.87 17.83 39.93
CA SER A 663 53.03 19.28 40.21
C SER A 663 53.68 19.59 41.56
N ARG A 664 53.64 18.66 42.54
CA ARG A 664 54.29 18.83 43.85
C ARG A 664 55.82 18.81 43.75
N MET A 665 56.40 18.45 42.60
CA MET A 665 57.83 18.59 42.28
C MET A 665 58.36 20.03 42.52
N HIS A 666 57.48 21.03 42.36
CA HIS A 666 57.76 22.46 42.57
C HIS A 666 57.76 22.90 44.04
N THR A 667 57.35 22.03 44.97
CA THR A 667 57.30 22.37 46.39
C THR A 667 58.73 22.35 46.97
N PRO A 668 59.21 23.45 47.60
CA PRO A 668 60.57 23.49 48.13
C PRO A 668 60.75 22.47 49.27
N PRO A 669 61.93 21.85 49.43
CA PRO A 669 62.18 20.77 50.41
C PRO A 669 62.10 21.17 51.90
N ARG A 670 61.50 22.32 52.26
CA ARG A 670 61.50 22.87 53.62
C ARG A 670 60.78 21.97 54.64
N ALA A 671 59.99 20.99 54.19
CA ALA A 671 59.35 19.99 55.03
C ALA A 671 60.23 18.75 55.36
N VAL A 672 61.36 18.55 54.66
CA VAL A 672 62.22 17.35 54.87
C VAL A 672 63.23 17.55 56.01
N VAL A 673 63.42 18.77 56.52
CA VAL A 673 64.34 19.03 57.65
C VAL A 673 63.88 18.30 58.93
N MET A 674 62.61 17.92 59.05
CA MET A 674 62.14 17.05 60.15
C MET A 674 62.16 15.54 59.81
N ALA A 675 62.20 15.17 58.53
CA ALA A 675 62.24 13.79 58.06
C ALA A 675 63.67 13.25 57.83
N ALA A 676 64.67 14.14 57.73
CA ALA A 676 66.09 13.80 57.56
C ALA A 676 66.75 13.14 58.79
N SER A 677 65.99 12.82 59.84
CA SER A 677 66.47 12.11 61.02
C SER A 677 66.42 10.59 60.92
N ASN A 678 65.93 10.03 59.79
CA ASN A 678 65.78 8.58 59.61
C ASN A 678 66.55 8.06 58.37
N PRO A 679 67.62 7.25 58.53
CA PRO A 679 68.47 6.79 57.42
C PRO A 679 67.82 5.77 56.46
N ASN A 680 66.56 5.42 56.68
CA ASN A 680 65.79 4.49 55.85
C ASN A 680 64.84 5.16 54.84
N HIS A 681 64.94 6.47 54.59
CA HIS A 681 64.12 7.13 53.56
C HIS A 681 64.81 7.14 52.19
N PRO A 682 64.16 6.62 51.13
CA PRO A 682 64.73 6.56 49.79
C PRO A 682 64.95 7.96 49.20
N ALA A 683 65.94 8.08 48.32
CA ALA A 683 66.49 9.33 47.78
C ALA A 683 65.59 10.09 46.78
N GLY A 684 64.28 9.84 46.76
CA GLY A 684 63.29 10.52 45.91
C GLY A 684 62.49 11.56 46.69
N GLY A 685 62.04 12.65 46.03
CA GLY A 685 61.11 13.59 46.65
C GLY A 685 59.84 12.87 47.13
N GLY A 686 59.24 13.29 48.26
CA GLY A 686 58.08 12.60 48.85
C GLY A 686 56.88 12.40 47.89
N TYR A 687 56.79 13.22 46.84
CA TYR A 687 55.79 13.09 45.79
C TYR A 687 56.04 11.90 44.83
N MET A 688 57.28 11.48 44.58
CA MET A 688 57.59 10.32 43.71
C MET A 688 57.15 9.00 44.35
N HIS A 689 57.33 8.88 45.67
CA HIS A 689 56.80 7.74 46.42
C HIS A 689 55.26 7.71 46.38
N GLU A 690 54.61 8.88 46.49
CA GLU A 690 53.16 9.00 46.36
C GLU A 690 52.68 8.67 44.94
N LEU A 691 53.42 9.10 43.91
CA LEU A 691 53.14 8.81 42.50
C LEU A 691 53.17 7.30 42.24
N ARG A 692 54.26 6.62 42.67
CA ARG A 692 54.37 5.16 42.60
C ARG A 692 53.19 4.47 43.29
N ALA A 693 52.85 4.90 44.51
CA ALA A 693 51.73 4.32 45.26
C ALA A 693 50.39 4.49 44.51
N LYS A 694 50.14 5.65 43.89
CA LYS A 694 48.93 5.89 43.09
C LYS A 694 48.92 5.12 41.79
N MET A 695 50.04 5.05 41.06
CA MET A 695 50.15 4.22 39.86
C MET A 695 49.88 2.75 40.18
N SER A 696 50.40 2.26 41.31
CA SER A 696 50.11 0.90 41.79
C SER A 696 48.63 0.70 42.11
N LEU A 697 47.96 1.64 42.77
CA LEU A 697 46.51 1.60 43.01
C LEU A 697 45.73 1.53 41.70
N VAL A 698 46.04 2.41 40.75
CA VAL A 698 45.36 2.44 39.44
C VAL A 698 45.56 1.11 38.70
N ARG A 699 46.78 0.58 38.68
CA ARG A 699 47.13 -0.65 37.95
C ARG A 699 46.54 -1.91 38.57
N HIS A 700 46.74 -2.10 39.87
CA HIS A 700 46.51 -3.37 40.56
C HIS A 700 45.14 -3.46 41.23
N GLU A 701 44.47 -2.33 41.48
CA GLU A 701 43.11 -2.33 42.00
C GLU A 701 42.11 -1.97 40.90
N ILE A 702 42.16 -0.77 40.35
CA ILE A 702 41.07 -0.29 39.48
C ILE A 702 41.11 -0.98 38.11
N LEU A 703 42.24 -0.87 37.41
CA LEU A 703 42.38 -1.41 36.05
C LEU A 703 42.62 -2.92 36.01
N ALA A 704 43.02 -3.54 37.12
CA ALA A 704 43.11 -5.00 37.23
C ALA A 704 41.74 -5.69 37.01
N ARG A 705 40.65 -4.95 37.20
CA ARG A 705 39.28 -5.42 36.98
C ARG A 705 38.81 -5.22 35.54
N VAL A 706 39.59 -4.55 34.68
CA VAL A 706 39.24 -4.34 33.27
C VAL A 706 39.71 -5.53 32.43
N ASP A 707 38.88 -5.95 31.46
CA ASP A 707 39.25 -7.02 30.54
C ASP A 707 40.55 -6.72 29.77
N ALA A 708 41.38 -7.76 29.59
CA ALA A 708 42.69 -7.65 28.94
C ALA A 708 42.63 -7.05 27.52
N SER A 709 41.49 -7.19 26.83
CA SER A 709 41.30 -6.63 25.49
C SER A 709 41.34 -5.10 25.44
N GLN A 710 40.94 -4.44 26.54
CA GLN A 710 40.81 -2.98 26.65
C GLN A 710 41.88 -2.36 27.55
N LEU A 711 42.44 -3.14 28.49
CA LEU A 711 43.42 -2.68 29.48
C LEU A 711 44.60 -1.95 28.85
N GLU A 712 45.17 -2.50 27.78
CA GLU A 712 46.35 -1.94 27.12
C GLU A 712 46.15 -0.50 26.64
N GLN A 713 45.03 -0.23 25.97
CA GLN A 713 44.73 1.10 25.42
C GLN A 713 44.56 2.14 26.53
N LEU A 714 44.00 1.74 27.68
CA LEU A 714 43.86 2.61 28.84
C LEU A 714 45.23 2.90 29.47
N LEU A 715 46.09 1.88 29.59
CA LEU A 715 47.45 2.05 30.11
C LEU A 715 48.29 2.97 29.21
N LEU A 716 48.20 2.81 27.88
CA LEU A 716 48.91 3.66 26.92
C LEU A 716 48.47 5.13 27.07
N THR A 717 47.17 5.39 27.07
CA THR A 717 46.61 6.74 27.24
C THR A 717 47.03 7.40 28.55
N LEU A 718 47.00 6.66 29.66
CA LEU A 718 47.41 7.18 30.97
C LEU A 718 48.91 7.45 31.04
N THR A 719 49.71 6.59 30.42
CA THR A 719 51.18 6.68 30.42
C THR A 719 51.65 7.88 29.61
N GLU A 720 51.10 8.05 28.40
CA GLU A 720 51.44 9.16 27.53
C GLU A 720 51.19 10.51 28.21
N GLU A 721 50.01 10.69 28.82
CA GLU A 721 49.65 11.90 29.54
C GLU A 721 50.50 12.13 30.80
N LEU A 722 50.85 11.07 31.52
CA LEU A 722 51.75 11.16 32.67
C LEU A 722 53.14 11.64 32.27
N LEU A 723 53.71 11.08 31.20
CA LEU A 723 55.04 11.47 30.69
C LEU A 723 55.06 12.93 30.22
N LYS A 724 54.04 13.36 29.46
CA LYS A 724 53.87 14.75 29.04
C LYS A 724 53.76 15.70 30.23
N SER A 725 52.91 15.36 31.22
CA SER A 725 52.76 16.16 32.45
C SER A 725 54.06 16.29 33.21
N PHE A 726 54.82 15.20 33.34
CA PHE A 726 56.11 15.20 34.02
C PHE A 726 57.15 16.06 33.32
N MET A 727 57.32 15.90 32.00
CA MET A 727 58.29 16.69 31.22
C MET A 727 57.94 18.19 31.25
N PHE A 728 56.66 18.53 31.16
CA PHE A 728 56.20 19.92 31.29
C PHE A 728 56.51 20.50 32.68
N HIS A 729 56.26 19.76 33.77
CA HIS A 729 56.58 20.25 35.10
C HIS A 729 58.09 20.32 35.34
N ALA A 730 58.86 19.39 34.78
CA ALA A 730 60.31 19.39 34.89
C ALA A 730 60.96 20.57 34.16
N SER A 731 60.42 21.02 33.01
CA SER A 731 60.93 22.18 32.28
C SER A 731 60.71 23.53 32.98
N LEU A 732 59.86 23.58 34.00
CA LEU A 732 59.53 24.79 34.79
C LEU A 732 60.35 24.93 36.08
N MET A 733 61.30 24.04 36.34
CA MET A 733 62.01 23.96 37.62
C MET A 733 63.02 25.10 37.83
N THR A 734 62.67 26.11 38.64
CA THR A 734 63.52 27.28 38.94
C THR A 734 63.80 27.45 40.44
N PRO A 735 65.03 27.76 40.89
CA PRO A 735 66.28 27.86 40.11
C PRO A 735 66.90 26.48 39.82
N LEU A 736 67.47 26.32 38.62
CA LEU A 736 68.07 25.07 38.15
C LEU A 736 69.51 24.88 38.68
N SER A 737 69.65 24.71 40.00
CA SER A 737 70.94 24.42 40.64
C SER A 737 71.45 23.01 40.30
N GLU A 738 72.74 22.75 40.48
CA GLU A 738 73.35 21.43 40.23
C GLU A 738 72.66 20.32 41.06
N ALA A 739 72.28 20.62 42.30
CA ALA A 739 71.51 19.71 43.15
C ALA A 739 70.11 19.40 42.61
N VAL A 740 69.43 20.37 41.99
CA VAL A 740 68.11 20.18 41.35
C VAL A 740 68.26 19.37 40.06
N LYS A 741 69.30 19.62 39.25
CA LYS A 741 69.60 18.84 38.04
C LYS A 741 69.83 17.36 38.36
N LEU A 742 70.66 17.08 39.37
CA LEU A 742 70.91 15.70 39.82
C LEU A 742 69.65 15.03 40.37
N ARG A 743 68.82 15.76 41.13
CA ARG A 743 67.53 15.25 41.63
C ARG A 743 66.60 14.88 40.48
N LEU A 744 66.37 15.80 39.54
CA LEU A 744 65.49 15.57 38.38
C LEU A 744 66.00 14.41 37.50
N ALA A 745 67.32 14.27 37.33
CA ALA A 745 67.90 13.16 36.59
C ALA A 745 67.62 11.79 37.25
N GLY A 746 67.63 11.74 38.58
CA GLY A 746 67.20 10.57 39.35
C GLY A 746 65.70 10.31 39.24
N GLU A 747 64.87 11.37 39.38
CA GLU A 747 63.40 11.29 39.30
C GLU A 747 62.93 10.88 37.88
N LEU A 748 63.61 11.32 36.81
CA LEU A 748 63.38 10.90 35.42
C LEU A 748 63.67 9.40 35.23
N ALA A 749 64.79 8.91 35.76
CA ALA A 749 65.15 7.48 35.68
C ALA A 749 64.19 6.62 36.50
N GLU A 750 63.76 7.10 37.68
CA GLU A 750 62.74 6.43 38.49
C GLU A 750 61.40 6.38 37.75
N LEU A 751 60.96 7.48 37.12
CA LEU A 751 59.72 7.48 36.33
C LEU A 751 59.79 6.55 35.11
N GLU A 752 60.91 6.54 34.37
CA GLU A 752 61.13 5.63 33.25
C GLU A 752 60.94 4.16 33.68
N PHE A 753 61.54 3.79 34.82
CA PHE A 753 61.38 2.46 35.40
C PHE A 753 59.93 2.18 35.82
N GLU A 754 59.29 3.08 36.57
CA GLU A 754 57.92 2.89 37.06
C GLU A 754 56.89 2.82 35.94
N VAL A 755 57.02 3.63 34.89
CA VAL A 755 56.16 3.58 33.70
C VAL A 755 56.33 2.26 32.96
N THR A 756 57.58 1.80 32.82
CA THR A 756 57.86 0.50 32.19
C THR A 756 57.20 -0.65 32.96
N GLN A 757 57.21 -0.59 34.30
CA GLN A 757 56.50 -1.55 35.15
C GLN A 757 54.97 -1.40 35.08
N PHE A 758 54.45 -0.17 35.01
CA PHE A 758 53.02 0.10 34.89
C PHE A 758 52.43 -0.47 33.60
N MET A 759 53.19 -0.41 32.51
CA MET A 759 52.85 -0.98 31.21
C MET A 759 53.09 -2.48 31.11
N ALA A 760 53.91 -3.06 32.01
CA ALA A 760 54.17 -4.48 32.00
C ALA A 760 52.85 -5.25 32.13
N MET A 761 52.55 -6.04 31.11
CA MET A 761 51.46 -7.00 31.16
C MET A 761 51.95 -8.17 32.00
N GLU A 762 51.39 -8.36 33.20
CA GLU A 762 51.70 -9.57 33.96
C GLU A 762 51.33 -10.81 33.10
N PRO A 763 52.24 -11.79 32.94
CA PRO A 763 51.90 -13.04 32.30
C PRO A 763 50.81 -13.72 33.13
N GLY A 764 49.59 -13.72 32.59
CA GLY A 764 48.38 -13.97 33.36
C GLY A 764 48.39 -15.27 34.15
N THR A 765 47.85 -15.21 35.36
CA THR A 765 47.22 -16.31 36.09
C THR A 765 46.04 -16.85 35.30
N THR A 766 46.31 -17.53 34.20
CA THR A 766 45.35 -18.40 33.53
C THR A 766 45.37 -19.74 34.25
N THR A 767 44.25 -20.07 34.88
CA THR A 767 43.92 -21.41 35.34
C THR A 767 44.22 -22.40 34.21
N GLN A 768 45.20 -23.27 34.43
CA GLN A 768 45.66 -24.27 33.47
C GLN A 768 44.50 -25.18 33.02
N LEU A 769 44.20 -25.16 31.72
CA LEU A 769 43.62 -26.29 31.00
C LEU A 769 44.62 -26.63 29.89
N GLY A 770 45.33 -27.74 30.13
CA GLY A 770 46.54 -28.10 29.40
C GLY A 770 46.30 -28.62 27.99
N VAL A 771 47.25 -28.30 27.11
CA VAL A 771 47.71 -29.11 25.97
C VAL A 771 49.22 -28.83 25.82
N PRO A 772 50.08 -29.85 25.57
CA PRO A 772 51.54 -29.71 25.67
C PRO A 772 52.19 -29.13 24.40
N PRO A 773 53.47 -28.70 24.47
CA PRO A 773 54.13 -27.92 23.43
C PRO A 773 54.80 -28.83 22.38
N HIS A 774 54.59 -28.51 21.11
CA HIS A 774 55.43 -28.86 19.97
C HIS A 774 55.45 -27.61 19.08
N ALA A 775 56.49 -27.20 18.39
CA ALA A 775 57.92 -27.46 18.38
C ALA A 775 58.48 -26.31 17.52
N ALA A 776 59.74 -25.98 17.71
CA ALA A 776 60.44 -24.90 17.05
C ALA A 776 60.52 -25.05 15.51
N GLY A 777 60.57 -23.90 14.83
CA GLY A 777 61.13 -23.73 13.49
C GLY A 777 60.09 -23.75 12.36
N ASP A 778 59.79 -22.59 11.79
CA ASP A 778 60.27 -22.26 10.44
C ASP A 778 59.99 -20.77 10.17
N GLU A 779 61.04 -20.03 9.85
CA GLU A 779 60.96 -18.68 9.28
C GLU A 779 60.76 -18.86 7.76
N THR A 780 59.57 -18.58 7.26
CA THR A 780 59.38 -18.28 5.84
C THR A 780 58.46 -17.08 5.69
N GLU A 781 59.09 -15.95 5.37
CA GLU A 781 58.49 -14.79 4.73
C GLU A 781 57.71 -15.24 3.49
N HIS A 782 56.41 -14.99 3.49
CA HIS A 782 55.62 -14.95 2.25
C HIS A 782 54.75 -13.70 2.27
N ASP A 783 55.24 -12.71 1.55
CA ASP A 783 54.46 -11.64 0.94
C ASP A 783 53.24 -12.22 0.23
N ASN A 784 52.06 -11.71 0.58
CA ASN A 784 50.93 -11.64 -0.32
C ASN A 784 50.03 -10.47 0.10
N GLU A 785 50.17 -9.39 -0.66
CA GLU A 785 49.09 -8.45 -0.93
C GLU A 785 47.93 -9.22 -1.61
N ASP A 786 46.79 -9.34 -0.94
CA ASP A 786 45.46 -9.00 -1.47
C ASP A 786 44.34 -9.52 -0.56
N GLY A 787 43.33 -8.67 -0.30
CA GLY A 787 42.04 -9.12 0.22
C GLY A 787 41.39 -8.17 1.23
N GLY A 788 40.63 -7.19 0.74
CA GLY A 788 39.79 -6.33 1.56
C GLY A 788 38.76 -7.08 2.41
N GLY A 789 38.53 -6.57 3.62
CA GLY A 789 37.47 -7.01 4.51
C GLY A 789 37.55 -6.28 5.84
N GLY A 790 36.65 -5.32 6.06
CA GLY A 790 36.65 -4.43 7.22
C GLY A 790 36.68 -5.15 8.56
N GLY A 791 37.80 -5.03 9.26
CA GLY A 791 37.99 -5.51 10.63
C GLY A 791 39.32 -5.07 11.28
N GLY A 792 40.01 -4.07 10.71
CA GLY A 792 41.40 -3.73 11.05
C GLY A 792 41.63 -2.55 12.00
N GLY A 793 40.59 -1.79 12.39
CA GLY A 793 40.82 -0.53 13.12
C GLY A 793 41.40 -0.66 14.55
N GLY A 794 41.35 -1.85 15.15
CA GLY A 794 41.85 -2.08 16.51
C GLY A 794 43.35 -2.35 16.61
N GLY A 795 43.97 -2.88 15.55
CA GLY A 795 45.42 -3.15 15.52
C GLY A 795 46.21 -1.86 15.37
N ASP A 796 45.87 -1.08 14.34
CA ASP A 796 46.55 0.16 14.00
C ASP A 796 46.52 1.19 15.14
N ALA A 797 45.39 1.29 15.86
CA ALA A 797 45.26 2.22 16.99
C ALA A 797 46.09 1.81 18.20
N ARG A 798 46.23 0.50 18.47
CA ARG A 798 47.08 -0.01 19.56
C ARG A 798 48.55 0.19 19.24
N GLU A 799 48.94 -0.07 18.00
CA GLU A 799 50.30 0.15 17.52
C GLU A 799 50.68 1.63 17.56
N ALA A 800 49.80 2.52 17.07
CA ALA A 800 49.99 3.96 17.18
C ALA A 800 50.16 4.42 18.64
N GLY A 801 49.35 3.90 19.57
CA GLY A 801 49.49 4.20 21.00
C GLY A 801 50.80 3.72 21.61
N ARG A 802 51.28 2.51 21.22
CA ARG A 802 52.60 2.02 21.64
C ARG A 802 53.71 2.92 21.13
N MET A 803 53.65 3.31 19.85
CA MET A 803 54.62 4.23 19.25
C MET A 803 54.66 5.58 19.96
N ALA A 804 53.50 6.16 20.26
CA ALA A 804 53.40 7.42 21.00
C ALA A 804 54.06 7.33 22.38
N VAL A 805 53.82 6.24 23.13
CA VAL A 805 54.46 6.07 24.45
C VAL A 805 55.96 5.84 24.33
N THR A 806 56.44 5.06 23.35
CA THR A 806 57.88 4.87 23.12
C THR A 806 58.56 6.19 22.76
N GLU A 807 57.91 7.01 21.94
CA GLU A 807 58.39 8.34 21.59
C GLU A 807 58.48 9.24 22.82
N GLN A 808 57.47 9.24 23.70
CA GLN A 808 57.53 10.00 24.96
C GLN A 808 58.63 9.49 25.92
N LEU A 809 58.90 8.18 25.95
CA LEU A 809 60.01 7.61 26.73
C LEU A 809 61.39 8.02 26.18
N ASP A 810 61.54 8.08 24.87
CA ASP A 810 62.78 8.57 24.25
C ASP A 810 62.95 10.07 24.45
N ASN A 811 61.87 10.85 24.36
CA ASN A 811 61.85 12.26 24.75
C ASN A 811 62.24 12.48 26.21
N LEU A 812 61.83 11.59 27.12
CA LEU A 812 62.22 11.65 28.52
C LEU A 812 63.74 11.45 28.69
N LYS A 813 64.35 10.53 27.94
CA LYS A 813 65.82 10.33 27.91
C LYS A 813 66.55 11.52 27.31
N LEU A 814 66.04 12.08 26.21
CA LEU A 814 66.60 13.27 25.57
C LEU A 814 66.50 14.50 26.48
N PHE A 815 65.38 14.66 27.19
CA PHE A 815 65.20 15.71 28.19
C PHE A 815 66.21 15.57 29.34
N ARG A 816 66.47 14.35 29.80
CA ARG A 816 67.54 14.09 30.78
C ARG A 816 68.91 14.54 30.29
N GLN A 817 69.23 14.34 29.00
CA GLN A 817 70.49 14.84 28.40
C GLN A 817 70.49 16.38 28.30
N LEU A 818 69.35 16.99 27.96
CA LEU A 818 69.18 18.45 27.90
C LEU A 818 69.37 19.15 29.25
N LEU A 819 69.12 18.49 30.38
CA LEU A 819 69.39 19.05 31.72
C LEU A 819 70.88 19.35 31.96
N PHE A 820 71.77 18.56 31.36
CA PHE A 820 73.23 18.64 31.54
C PHE A 820 73.99 19.14 30.31
N ALA A 821 73.31 19.38 29.18
CA ALA A 821 73.93 20.02 28.04
C ALA A 821 74.36 21.43 28.44
N GLU A 822 75.65 21.73 28.38
CA GLU A 822 76.21 23.04 28.77
C GLU A 822 76.41 23.91 27.54
N ARG A 823 76.56 23.32 26.35
CA ARG A 823 76.94 24.05 25.13
C ARG A 823 75.76 24.18 24.15
N PRO A 824 75.57 25.34 23.49
CA PRO A 824 74.44 25.57 22.58
C PRO A 824 74.32 24.56 21.43
N HIS A 825 75.44 24.10 20.87
CA HIS A 825 75.43 23.11 19.78
C HIS A 825 75.00 21.71 20.24
N GLU A 826 75.24 21.35 21.50
CA GLU A 826 74.74 20.09 22.09
C GLU A 826 73.22 20.14 22.23
N VAL A 827 72.71 21.29 22.67
CA VAL A 827 71.26 21.53 22.78
C VAL A 827 70.60 21.53 21.40
N ASP A 828 71.19 22.16 20.38
CA ASP A 828 70.67 22.13 19.00
C ASP A 828 70.64 20.70 18.43
N ALA A 829 71.70 19.91 18.65
CA ALA A 829 71.75 18.52 18.22
C ALA A 829 70.67 17.66 18.92
N LEU A 830 70.44 17.87 20.22
CA LEU A 830 69.43 17.15 20.99
C LEU A 830 68.01 17.56 20.60
N ILE A 831 67.77 18.85 20.34
CA ILE A 831 66.48 19.35 19.85
C ILE A 831 66.13 18.70 18.52
N ARG A 832 67.08 18.63 17.57
CA ARG A 832 66.87 17.98 16.26
C ARG A 832 66.59 16.48 16.34
N GLN A 833 67.02 15.83 17.42
CA GLN A 833 66.78 14.40 17.68
C GLN A 833 65.50 14.15 18.49
N SER A 834 64.95 15.18 19.13
CA SER A 834 63.77 15.08 19.99
C SER A 834 62.49 15.46 19.28
N SER A 835 61.38 14.84 19.68
CA SER A 835 60.03 15.30 19.36
C SER A 835 59.35 15.94 20.57
N LEU A 836 60.16 16.50 21.48
CA LEU A 836 59.69 17.25 22.65
C LEU A 836 58.81 18.42 22.20
N ASP A 837 57.77 18.69 22.98
CA ASP A 837 56.90 19.84 22.73
C ASP A 837 57.71 21.13 22.74
N ARG A 838 57.46 22.00 21.75
CA ARG A 838 58.20 23.26 21.57
C ARG A 838 58.11 24.11 22.82
N LEU A 839 56.94 24.12 23.45
CA LEU A 839 56.72 24.87 24.68
C LEU A 839 57.59 24.33 25.83
N THR A 840 57.74 23.01 25.97
CA THR A 840 58.64 22.38 26.96
C THR A 840 60.11 22.75 26.72
N LEU A 841 60.56 22.77 25.47
CA LEU A 841 61.92 23.17 25.11
C LEU A 841 62.18 24.66 25.43
N ILE A 842 61.24 25.54 25.07
CA ILE A 842 61.32 26.98 25.33
C ILE A 842 61.36 27.26 26.84
N HIS A 843 60.50 26.59 27.63
CA HIS A 843 60.54 26.69 29.09
C HIS A 843 61.91 26.35 29.64
N HIS A 844 62.46 25.21 29.25
CA HIS A 844 63.76 24.74 29.72
C HIS A 844 64.91 25.71 29.38
N LEU A 845 64.94 26.23 28.15
CA LEU A 845 65.95 27.20 27.72
C LEU A 845 65.92 28.49 28.55
N ILE A 846 64.73 28.97 28.90
CA ILE A 846 64.55 30.17 29.70
C ILE A 846 64.91 29.93 31.16
N VAL A 847 64.51 28.78 31.71
CA VAL A 847 64.93 28.36 33.06
C VAL A 847 66.46 28.28 33.14
N LYS A 848 67.12 27.79 32.09
CA LYS A 848 68.58 27.75 31.99
C LYS A 848 69.20 29.14 31.94
N TYR A 849 68.64 30.05 31.14
CA TYR A 849 69.04 31.47 31.12
C TYR A 849 68.92 32.12 32.51
N GLN A 850 67.80 31.90 33.20
CA GLN A 850 67.56 32.41 34.55
C GLN A 850 68.56 31.85 35.58
N ALA A 851 69.06 30.63 35.39
CA ALA A 851 70.00 29.96 36.30
C ALA A 851 71.46 30.41 36.14
N GLU A 852 71.89 30.82 34.94
CA GLU A 852 73.27 31.23 34.64
C GLU A 852 73.63 32.67 35.05
N ALA A 853 72.77 33.33 35.85
CA ALA A 853 72.89 34.70 36.34
C ALA A 853 73.01 35.75 35.20
N PRO A 854 71.89 36.36 34.76
CA PRO A 854 71.90 37.30 33.64
C PRO A 854 72.74 38.56 33.93
N PRO A 855 73.27 39.23 32.89
CA PRO A 855 74.01 40.48 33.06
C PRO A 855 73.17 41.52 33.83
N ALA A 856 73.78 42.26 34.76
CA ALA A 856 73.06 43.20 35.65
C ALA A 856 72.26 44.30 34.91
N ASP A 857 72.61 44.57 33.64
CA ASP A 857 71.98 45.58 32.80
C ASP A 857 70.76 45.06 31.99
N VAL A 858 70.39 43.78 32.14
CA VAL A 858 69.28 43.14 31.39
C VAL A 858 68.12 42.81 32.34
N PRO A 859 66.86 43.23 32.05
CA PRO A 859 65.70 42.84 32.84
C PRO A 859 65.50 41.31 32.86
N PRO A 860 64.98 40.73 33.95
CA PRO A 860 64.70 39.30 34.01
C PRO A 860 63.52 38.96 33.09
N ILE A 861 63.72 38.02 32.16
CA ILE A 861 62.59 37.42 31.43
C ILE A 861 61.86 36.45 32.35
N LEU A 862 60.53 36.56 32.41
CA LEU A 862 59.68 35.70 33.23
C LEU A 862 58.88 34.76 32.34
N LEU A 863 58.69 33.52 32.79
CA LEU A 863 57.74 32.60 32.18
C LEU A 863 56.30 33.11 32.40
N ILE A 864 55.35 32.70 31.54
CA ILE A 864 53.93 33.13 31.63
C ILE A 864 53.37 32.98 33.05
N HIS A 865 53.62 31.83 33.69
CA HIS A 865 53.13 31.58 35.05
C HIS A 865 53.76 32.51 36.09
N GLN A 866 55.05 32.83 35.95
CA GLN A 866 55.75 33.75 36.85
C GLN A 866 55.21 35.18 36.70
N ARG A 867 54.93 35.61 35.47
CA ARG A 867 54.34 36.92 35.16
C ARG A 867 52.92 37.06 35.71
N ASN A 868 52.10 36.04 35.50
CA ASN A 868 50.69 36.05 35.90
C ASN A 868 50.47 35.64 37.37
N ALA A 869 51.54 35.39 38.13
CA ALA A 869 51.51 34.88 39.50
C ALA A 869 50.70 33.57 39.65
N TRP A 870 50.73 32.71 38.62
CA TRP A 870 50.12 31.39 38.64
C TRP A 870 51.08 30.37 39.22
N SER A 871 50.55 29.39 39.94
CA SER A 871 51.29 28.17 40.25
C SER A 871 51.63 27.40 38.97
N PRO A 872 52.74 26.63 38.94
CA PRO A 872 53.05 25.75 37.82
C PRO A 872 51.91 24.77 37.48
N ALA A 873 51.11 24.37 38.47
CA ALA A 873 49.92 23.54 38.29
C ALA A 873 48.77 24.27 37.57
N GLU A 874 48.50 25.53 37.91
CA GLU A 874 47.51 26.36 37.21
C GLU A 874 47.94 26.63 35.77
N TYR A 875 49.23 26.84 35.55
CA TYR A 875 49.77 27.02 34.21
C TYR A 875 49.66 25.75 33.36
N PHE A 876 49.98 24.59 33.91
CA PHE A 876 49.80 23.32 33.20
C PHE A 876 48.33 23.09 32.82
N ARG A 877 47.38 23.34 33.74
CA ARG A 877 45.94 23.25 33.43
C ARG A 877 45.53 24.21 32.31
N TRP A 878 46.01 25.44 32.35
CA TRP A 878 45.75 26.43 31.31
C TRP A 878 46.28 25.95 29.95
N VAL A 879 47.50 25.41 29.88
CA VAL A 879 48.05 24.84 28.64
C VAL A 879 47.23 23.64 28.16
N GLN A 880 46.81 22.75 29.05
CA GLN A 880 45.98 21.59 28.71
C GLN A 880 44.61 21.97 28.13
N GLU A 881 44.02 23.10 28.56
CA GLU A 881 42.75 23.61 27.98
C GLU A 881 42.90 23.95 26.49
N TYR A 882 44.06 24.43 26.06
CA TYR A 882 44.39 24.70 24.65
C TYR A 882 44.93 23.49 23.87
N ALA A 883 45.26 22.39 24.56
CA ALA A 883 45.66 21.13 23.95
C ALA A 883 44.47 20.15 23.74
N GLY A 884 43.31 20.43 24.33
CA GLY A 884 42.14 19.54 24.31
C GLY A 884 41.21 19.66 23.07
N PRO A 885 40.19 18.78 22.93
CA PRO A 885 39.27 18.77 21.78
C PRO A 885 38.42 20.04 21.62
N ALA A 886 38.34 20.90 22.64
CA ALA A 886 37.64 22.18 22.56
C ALA A 886 38.49 23.29 21.89
N ALA A 887 39.78 23.04 21.64
CA ALA A 887 40.76 24.00 21.15
C ALA A 887 40.87 24.09 19.62
N TYR A 888 39.91 23.54 18.86
CA TYR A 888 39.89 23.51 17.38
C TYR A 888 40.14 24.87 16.70
N ASN A 889 40.01 25.98 17.42
CA ASN A 889 40.20 27.32 16.88
C ASN A 889 41.62 27.91 17.11
N ASN A 890 42.44 27.42 18.06
CA ASN A 890 43.78 27.98 18.29
C ASN A 890 44.71 27.14 19.21
N PRO A 891 45.27 26.00 18.75
CA PRO A 891 46.15 25.14 19.57
C PRO A 891 47.49 25.81 19.94
N ASP A 892 47.97 26.76 19.13
CA ASP A 892 49.23 27.48 19.35
C ASP A 892 49.08 28.73 20.21
N GLU A 893 47.91 28.98 20.81
CA GLU A 893 47.67 30.20 21.59
C GLU A 893 48.67 30.39 22.75
N PRO A 894 49.06 29.33 23.51
CA PRO A 894 50.14 29.45 24.49
C PRO A 894 51.47 29.92 23.88
N LEU A 895 51.84 29.40 22.71
CA LEU A 895 53.06 29.78 22.00
C LEU A 895 52.98 31.20 21.44
N LYS A 896 51.80 31.64 20.95
CA LYS A 896 51.57 33.01 20.44
C LYS A 896 51.66 34.06 21.53
N ILE A 897 51.02 33.81 22.67
CA ILE A 897 51.13 34.70 23.84
C ILE A 897 52.58 34.76 24.30
N PHE A 898 53.25 33.60 24.39
CA PHE A 898 54.66 33.53 24.75
C PHE A 898 55.56 34.30 23.77
N ARG A 899 55.28 34.22 22.46
CA ARG A 899 56.00 34.94 21.41
C ARG A 899 55.84 36.45 21.53
N ALA A 900 54.62 36.93 21.74
CA ALA A 900 54.36 38.35 21.94
C ALA A 900 55.15 38.90 23.15
N ASP A 901 55.19 38.13 24.24
CA ASP A 901 55.95 38.49 25.45
C ASP A 901 57.45 38.57 25.19
N LEU A 902 57.97 37.61 24.43
CA LEU A 902 59.39 37.53 24.10
C LEU A 902 59.81 38.62 23.10
N ASP A 903 58.98 38.94 22.10
CA ASP A 903 59.23 40.05 21.17
C ASP A 903 59.16 41.41 21.88
N GLU A 904 58.24 41.61 22.83
CA GLU A 904 58.19 42.81 23.68
C GLU A 904 59.51 42.97 24.45
N PHE A 905 60.02 41.88 25.05
CA PHE A 905 61.30 41.86 25.76
C PHE A 905 62.48 42.29 24.88
N PHE A 906 62.64 41.69 23.69
CA PHE A 906 63.71 42.03 22.74
C PHE A 906 63.55 43.44 22.15
N SER A 907 62.33 43.97 22.06
CA SER A 907 62.07 45.34 21.61
C SER A 907 62.47 46.39 22.67
N ALA A 908 62.26 46.08 23.95
CA ALA A 908 62.63 46.94 25.07
C ALA A 908 64.14 46.94 25.37
N THR A 909 64.89 45.96 24.85
CA THR A 909 66.34 45.78 25.06
C THR A 909 67.11 45.68 23.73
N PRO A 910 67.18 46.77 22.94
CA PRO A 910 67.77 46.76 21.60
C PRO A 910 69.27 46.40 21.56
N SER A 911 69.99 46.49 22.68
CA SER A 911 71.37 46.00 22.84
C SER A 911 71.51 44.49 22.64
N LEU A 912 70.43 43.72 22.83
CA LEU A 912 70.38 42.27 22.64
C LEU A 912 70.09 41.85 21.19
N ASN A 913 69.71 42.79 20.31
CA ASN A 913 69.41 42.50 18.90
C ASN A 913 70.65 42.52 17.99
N HIS A 914 71.84 42.88 18.50
CA HIS A 914 73.07 42.92 17.70
C HIS A 914 73.71 41.52 17.57
N PRO A 915 73.84 40.98 16.34
CA PRO A 915 74.34 39.63 16.08
C PRO A 915 75.88 39.63 16.05
N SER A 916 76.51 39.87 17.19
CA SER A 916 77.97 39.84 17.30
C SER A 916 78.45 38.80 18.30
N THR A 917 77.88 37.60 18.19
CA THR A 917 78.52 36.30 18.49
C THR A 917 77.48 35.22 18.23
N LEU A 918 77.41 34.67 17.02
CA LEU A 918 77.22 33.24 16.73
C LEU A 918 77.07 33.02 15.20
N PRO A 919 77.70 31.99 14.61
CA PRO A 919 77.43 31.55 13.24
C PRO A 919 76.06 30.87 13.17
N ASN A 920 75.34 31.10 12.06
CA ASN A 920 74.07 30.46 11.74
C ASN A 920 74.29 28.95 11.49
N PRO A 921 73.81 28.01 12.34
CA PRO A 921 74.01 26.57 12.12
C PRO A 921 72.97 25.96 11.16
N MET A 922 72.06 26.76 10.61
CA MET A 922 70.94 26.30 9.77
C MET A 922 71.07 26.67 8.28
N ASP A 923 72.22 27.17 7.82
CA ASP A 923 72.46 27.44 6.39
C ASP A 923 73.08 26.22 5.69
N PRO A 924 72.40 25.56 4.73
CA PRO A 924 72.98 24.46 3.95
C PRO A 924 74.01 24.92 2.90
N HIS A 925 74.41 26.20 2.90
CA HIS A 925 75.34 26.81 1.94
C HIS A 925 76.54 27.53 2.57
N SER A 926 77.02 27.08 3.73
CA SER A 926 78.28 27.59 4.29
C SER A 926 79.50 26.90 3.65
N THR A 927 80.34 27.67 2.95
CA THR A 927 81.61 27.24 2.33
C THR A 927 82.67 26.84 3.38
N PRO A 928 83.62 25.93 3.06
CA PRO A 928 84.53 25.29 4.03
C PRO A 928 85.75 26.15 4.43
N SER A 929 85.57 27.45 4.66
CA SER A 929 86.70 28.39 4.85
C SER A 929 86.68 29.17 6.18
N ASP A 930 85.82 28.84 7.14
CA ASP A 930 85.87 29.42 8.48
C ASP A 930 86.61 28.49 9.47
N PRO A 931 87.46 29.02 10.37
CA PRO A 931 88.13 28.22 11.38
C PRO A 931 87.12 27.56 12.32
N PRO A 932 87.41 26.36 12.86
CA PRO A 932 86.52 25.70 13.80
C PRO A 932 86.27 26.61 15.01
N PRO A 933 85.04 26.68 15.54
CA PRO A 933 84.74 27.51 16.70
C PRO A 933 85.60 27.06 17.89
N ASP A 934 86.19 28.04 18.57
CA ASP A 934 87.11 27.84 19.68
C ASP A 934 86.43 27.02 20.80
N PRO A 935 86.94 25.81 21.15
CA PRO A 935 86.27 24.90 22.09
C PRO A 935 86.22 25.41 23.54
N ASN A 936 86.86 26.55 23.84
CA ASN A 936 86.94 27.16 25.17
C ASN A 936 86.18 28.49 25.33
N ALA A 937 85.39 28.92 24.33
CA ALA A 937 84.57 30.14 24.49
C ALA A 937 83.39 29.87 25.44
N SER A 938 83.40 30.53 26.60
CA SER A 938 82.26 30.50 27.55
C SER A 938 80.98 30.94 26.86
N SER A 939 79.94 30.09 26.87
CA SER A 939 78.62 30.42 26.33
C SER A 939 78.08 31.67 27.03
N SER A 940 77.70 32.68 26.25
CA SER A 940 76.97 33.82 26.82
C SER A 940 75.56 33.33 27.19
N PRO A 941 75.04 33.61 28.41
CA PRO A 941 73.68 33.22 28.80
C PRO A 941 72.61 33.66 27.80
N LEU A 942 72.86 34.76 27.08
CA LEU A 942 71.98 35.30 26.04
C LEU A 942 71.74 34.32 24.87
N GLN A 943 72.64 33.36 24.64
CA GLN A 943 72.51 32.38 23.57
C GLN A 943 71.29 31.47 23.78
N TRP A 944 70.94 31.13 25.03
CA TRP A 944 69.73 30.36 25.34
C TRP A 944 68.45 31.10 24.98
N LEU A 945 68.44 32.42 25.18
CA LEU A 945 67.31 33.29 24.87
C LEU A 945 67.10 33.42 23.36
N HIS A 946 68.18 33.52 22.58
CA HIS A 946 68.11 33.52 21.11
C HIS A 946 67.66 32.16 20.55
N MET A 947 68.11 31.05 21.12
CA MET A 947 67.61 29.71 20.75
C MET A 947 66.12 29.56 21.06
N ALA A 948 65.64 30.07 22.21
CA ALA A 948 64.22 30.06 22.55
C ALA A 948 63.38 30.88 21.56
N ARG A 949 63.92 32.02 21.07
CA ARG A 949 63.31 32.83 20.00
C ARG A 949 63.24 32.06 18.68
N GLN A 950 64.33 31.40 18.30
CA GLN A 950 64.38 30.59 17.07
C GLN A 950 63.40 29.41 17.07
N LEU A 951 63.06 28.85 18.23
CA LEU A 951 62.04 27.80 18.35
C LEU A 951 60.60 28.31 18.21
N LEU A 952 60.38 29.62 18.39
CA LEU A 952 59.10 30.29 18.19
C LEU A 952 58.91 30.72 16.73
N ASP A 953 60.00 30.92 15.99
CA ASP A 953 60.03 31.19 14.55
C ASP A 953 59.80 29.91 13.72
#